data_AF-A0A6G1MIE7-F1
#
_entry.id   AF-A0A6G1MIE7-F1
#
_cell.length_a   1.000
_cell.length_b   1.000
_cell.length_c   1.000
_cell.angle_alpha   90.00
_cell.angle_beta   90.00
_cell.angle_gamma   90.00
#
_symmetry.space_group_name_H-M   'P 1'
#
loop_
_entity.id
_entity.type
_entity.pdbx_description
1 polymer ?
#
loop_
_entity_poly.entity_id
_entity_poly.type
_entity_poly.pdbx_seq_one_letter_code
_entity_poly.pdbx_strand_id
1 'polypeptide(L)'
;MNTGLQGPVAIDKEGLSPQQCKTIDRLTDVASRYTEIVMADPEETLQSLFQKNASTAALFISAVNFESKQLNTKIPCGPRGIFGQALEAMTQEALDLARRYLPWLNINIMHNAHVLKIDLADPTKPALTIELTHTRVRLYKSYDLVLKPTGTTWKVPVSGDVGIHAYTGVPNAHTVTNYLTRRNILNEDGIITPGSSIFIGGNLSAYDFIGLILAKTKIIRLQAGGNPKKLEIDENEAKKYPNLIKLFKRKEGELCAPRHADGMDAKIPEGFGFITTEMLLALQIQKREYCNPYAIIFELTRIVTAVALNKAPGCIERDLPTEEQLDHMAAENEKFAANPKAITETGMIRRCLVSFYCTITTAPNTTEQRDLLSQRFPLLIREPWDAFRSLNYDITPTENPFAIRSFRNFWNHITNSAPFAVHLLITRLYRLGVISWLQGAYEDIKWSPLDMRFNLNEESSNGLIAPRVLSEKTDVLNTSLLEQAMKPRAGEAVYQKGRTLLSPSGDTIHVIELGIPGHGGIFDGAPTRRVQWLDTNAYESGHQLMPSVVSIVRIIESMISLGVPRPFNALNGYYKSILPKHQDFIRQCNKMKGPYEGLVEILEYSRLVEAAYPERYAEKMREGIDAENRRQVISEIREMSNSNGSLQVALTTYDKRHTSNNKFKFVPISRRIFERITPDFSPDQVRKMKDIWSRESHRIRSLTTKNHQLAHARARTRGMATGLPKLLVSQRCIKPTAIAPDLRHGILNSKKDEVTNNSAELNRGMACKRGRRRRNRRSLGYKGYRKRGRARL
;
A
#
# COMPACT_ATOMS: atom_id res chain seq x y z
N MET A 1 -9.34 -9.02 6.83
CA MET A 1 -8.62 -8.58 5.62
C MET A 1 -9.48 -7.53 4.96
N ASN A 2 -8.90 -6.57 4.25
CA ASN A 2 -9.65 -5.44 3.71
C ASN A 2 -9.72 -5.46 2.18
N THR A 3 -9.15 -6.48 1.54
CA THR A 3 -9.08 -6.67 0.09
C THR A 3 -9.34 -8.14 -0.23
N GLY A 4 -9.72 -8.42 -1.48
CA GLY A 4 -9.73 -9.79 -2.01
C GLY A 4 -8.32 -10.36 -2.12
N LEU A 5 -8.24 -11.66 -2.31
CA LEU A 5 -7.00 -12.42 -2.46
C LEU A 5 -6.56 -12.47 -3.92
N GLN A 6 -5.24 -12.51 -4.12
CA GLN A 6 -4.65 -12.65 -5.46
C GLN A 6 -4.62 -14.14 -5.84
N GLY A 7 -5.05 -14.42 -7.08
CA GLY A 7 -4.81 -15.71 -7.74
C GLY A 7 -3.34 -15.88 -8.14
N PRO A 8 -3.02 -16.81 -9.07
CA PRO A 8 -1.64 -17.08 -9.47
C PRO A 8 -0.98 -15.84 -10.07
N VAL A 9 0.24 -15.54 -9.62
CA VAL A 9 1.06 -14.45 -10.14
C VAL A 9 1.69 -14.87 -11.46
N ALA A 10 1.61 -13.99 -12.46
CA ALA A 10 2.29 -14.18 -13.74
C ALA A 10 3.82 -14.16 -13.56
N ILE A 11 4.43 -15.35 -13.64
CA ILE A 11 5.88 -15.56 -13.64
C ILE A 11 6.31 -16.02 -15.04
N ASP A 12 7.52 -15.63 -15.46
CA ASP A 12 8.18 -16.15 -16.66
C ASP A 12 8.44 -17.67 -16.52
N LYS A 13 7.72 -18.47 -17.30
CA LYS A 13 7.78 -19.94 -17.33
C LYS A 13 8.44 -20.48 -18.61
N GLU A 14 9.16 -19.63 -19.35
CA GLU A 14 9.87 -20.02 -20.56
C GLU A 14 10.78 -21.24 -20.31
N GLY A 15 10.63 -22.28 -21.13
CA GLY A 15 11.41 -23.53 -21.02
C GLY A 15 10.96 -24.52 -19.94
N LEU A 16 9.85 -24.28 -19.24
CA LEU A 16 9.32 -25.22 -18.24
C LEU A 16 8.29 -26.20 -18.84
N SER A 17 8.25 -27.42 -18.30
CA SER A 17 7.22 -28.41 -18.65
C SER A 17 5.84 -28.02 -18.09
N PRO A 18 4.72 -28.50 -18.66
CA PRO A 18 3.38 -28.20 -18.16
C PRO A 18 3.18 -28.55 -16.68
N GLN A 19 3.83 -29.59 -16.18
CA GLN A 19 3.77 -29.98 -14.76
C GLN A 19 4.53 -29.01 -13.85
N GLN A 20 5.70 -28.52 -14.29
CA GLN A 20 6.45 -27.48 -13.57
C GLN A 20 5.68 -26.15 -13.58
N CYS A 21 5.02 -25.80 -14.69
CA CYS A 21 4.14 -24.64 -14.77
C CYS A 21 3.02 -24.70 -13.72
N LYS A 22 2.25 -25.81 -13.68
CA LYS A 22 1.21 -26.05 -12.66
C LYS A 22 1.74 -25.99 -11.23
N THR A 23 2.95 -26.54 -11.01
CA THR A 23 3.59 -26.51 -9.69
C THR A 23 3.89 -25.06 -9.28
N ILE A 24 4.43 -24.23 -10.17
CA ILE A 24 4.71 -22.82 -9.89
C ILE A 24 3.43 -22.01 -9.68
N ASP A 25 2.36 -22.25 -10.45
CA ASP A 25 1.06 -21.60 -10.23
C ASP A 25 0.53 -21.87 -8.81
N ARG A 26 0.65 -23.11 -8.33
CA ARG A 26 0.26 -23.50 -6.96
C ARG A 26 1.10 -22.84 -5.85
N LEU A 27 2.30 -22.37 -6.17
CA LEU A 27 3.18 -21.60 -5.27
C LEU A 27 2.92 -20.09 -5.29
N THR A 28 2.11 -19.57 -6.22
CA THR A 28 1.78 -18.14 -6.31
C THR A 28 0.30 -17.85 -6.13
N ASP A 29 -0.57 -18.85 -6.19
CA ASP A 29 -2.02 -18.73 -5.99
C ASP A 29 -2.41 -18.74 -4.50
N VAL A 30 -2.26 -17.59 -3.85
CA VAL A 30 -2.64 -17.42 -2.44
C VAL A 30 -4.15 -17.58 -2.24
N ALA A 31 -4.96 -17.18 -3.22
CA ALA A 31 -6.43 -17.33 -3.18
C ALA A 31 -6.85 -18.80 -3.09
N SER A 32 -6.31 -19.68 -3.94
CA SER A 32 -6.58 -21.11 -3.86
C SER A 32 -6.07 -21.72 -2.55
N ARG A 33 -4.88 -21.34 -2.07
CA ARG A 33 -4.34 -21.88 -0.80
C ARG A 33 -5.12 -21.45 0.43
N TYR A 34 -5.57 -20.21 0.47
CA TYR A 34 -6.49 -19.76 1.51
C TYR A 34 -7.81 -20.55 1.45
N THR A 35 -8.34 -20.78 0.24
CA THR A 35 -9.58 -21.54 0.03
C THR A 35 -9.44 -22.99 0.50
N GLU A 36 -8.32 -23.67 0.18
CA GLU A 36 -8.02 -25.02 0.68
C GLU A 36 -8.09 -25.10 2.22
N ILE A 37 -7.58 -24.08 2.93
CA ILE A 37 -7.59 -24.05 4.40
C ILE A 37 -9.00 -23.83 4.96
N VAL A 38 -9.75 -22.84 4.46
CA VAL A 38 -11.05 -22.44 5.06
C VAL A 38 -12.25 -23.27 4.59
N MET A 39 -12.12 -23.95 3.45
CA MET A 39 -13.19 -24.80 2.90
C MET A 39 -13.01 -26.28 3.21
N ALA A 40 -11.95 -26.65 3.94
CA ALA A 40 -11.78 -28.01 4.49
C ALA A 40 -12.94 -28.36 5.43
N ASP A 41 -13.26 -27.44 6.35
CA ASP A 41 -14.51 -27.43 7.13
C ASP A 41 -15.00 -25.97 7.26
N PRO A 42 -15.95 -25.53 6.41
CA PRO A 42 -16.44 -24.15 6.45
C PRO A 42 -17.38 -23.89 7.63
N GLU A 43 -18.00 -24.91 8.20
CA GLU A 43 -18.84 -24.81 9.40
C GLU A 43 -18.00 -24.58 10.67
N GLU A 44 -16.96 -25.39 10.88
CA GLU A 44 -15.99 -25.22 11.96
C GLU A 44 -15.24 -23.88 11.79
N THR A 45 -14.82 -23.56 10.55
CA THR A 45 -14.16 -22.28 10.27
C THR A 45 -15.05 -21.10 10.65
N LEU A 46 -16.33 -21.10 10.25
CA LEU A 46 -17.27 -20.05 10.65
C LEU A 46 -17.40 -19.96 12.18
N GLN A 47 -17.57 -21.08 12.87
CA GLN A 47 -17.76 -21.10 14.33
C GLN A 47 -16.51 -20.58 15.06
N SER A 48 -15.33 -21.01 14.61
CA SER A 48 -14.01 -20.58 15.07
C SER A 48 -13.79 -19.08 14.83
N LEU A 49 -14.19 -18.55 13.67
CA LEU A 49 -14.15 -17.11 13.38
C LEU A 49 -15.13 -16.32 14.25
N PHE A 50 -16.36 -16.80 14.43
CA PHE A 50 -17.39 -16.12 15.23
C PHE A 50 -16.98 -15.99 16.70
N GLN A 51 -16.49 -17.07 17.32
CA GLN A 51 -15.99 -17.08 18.70
C GLN A 51 -14.77 -16.17 18.92
N LYS A 52 -13.97 -15.90 17.87
CA LYS A 52 -12.73 -15.11 17.97
C LYS A 52 -12.94 -13.65 17.59
N ASN A 53 -13.72 -13.37 16.54
CA ASN A 53 -13.93 -12.05 15.97
C ASN A 53 -15.19 -12.00 15.08
N ALA A 54 -16.27 -11.39 15.59
CA ALA A 54 -17.56 -11.30 14.89
C ALA A 54 -17.47 -10.62 13.50
N SER A 55 -16.62 -9.59 13.36
CA SER A 55 -16.38 -8.92 12.07
C SER A 55 -15.76 -9.86 11.04
N THR A 56 -14.88 -10.79 11.44
CA THR A 56 -14.30 -11.77 10.50
C THR A 56 -15.28 -12.86 10.10
N ALA A 57 -16.20 -13.25 10.99
CA ALA A 57 -17.32 -14.12 10.63
C ALA A 57 -18.26 -13.44 9.63
N ALA A 58 -18.55 -12.14 9.80
CA ALA A 58 -19.35 -11.36 8.84
C ALA A 58 -18.72 -11.36 7.44
N LEU A 59 -17.40 -11.16 7.35
CA LEU A 59 -16.65 -11.28 6.08
C LEU A 59 -16.78 -12.66 5.46
N PHE A 60 -16.56 -13.72 6.24
CA PHE A 60 -16.61 -15.10 5.75
C PHE A 60 -18.01 -15.44 5.21
N ILE A 61 -19.07 -15.16 5.97
CA ILE A 61 -20.47 -15.33 5.54
C ILE A 61 -20.77 -14.57 4.24
N SER A 62 -20.26 -13.34 4.10
CA SER A 62 -20.48 -12.54 2.87
C SER A 62 -19.77 -13.09 1.62
N ALA A 63 -18.73 -13.91 1.81
CA ALA A 63 -17.89 -14.43 0.74
C ALA A 63 -18.15 -15.90 0.40
N VAL A 64 -18.71 -16.70 1.31
CA VAL A 64 -18.90 -18.13 1.12
C VAL A 64 -20.32 -18.47 0.64
N ASN A 65 -20.41 -19.37 -0.34
CA ASN A 65 -21.63 -20.09 -0.65
C ASN A 65 -21.56 -21.47 0.05
N PHE A 66 -22.37 -21.65 1.10
CA PHE A 66 -22.42 -22.89 1.86
C PHE A 66 -23.00 -24.08 1.08
N GLU A 67 -23.85 -23.84 0.08
CA GLU A 67 -24.46 -24.90 -0.76
C GLU A 67 -23.46 -25.46 -1.76
N SER A 68 -22.77 -24.60 -2.50
CA SER A 68 -21.77 -25.02 -3.48
C SER A 68 -20.38 -25.27 -2.87
N LYS A 69 -20.20 -24.98 -1.57
CA LYS A 69 -18.91 -24.96 -0.86
C LYS A 69 -17.84 -24.15 -1.61
N GLN A 70 -18.22 -22.99 -2.16
CA GLN A 70 -17.32 -22.09 -2.88
C GLN A 70 -17.05 -20.81 -2.08
N LEU A 71 -15.80 -20.35 -2.12
CA LEU A 71 -15.38 -19.08 -1.53
C LEU A 71 -15.13 -18.04 -2.64
N ASN A 72 -15.82 -16.90 -2.58
CA ASN A 72 -15.52 -15.75 -3.42
C ASN A 72 -14.30 -15.00 -2.88
N THR A 73 -13.12 -15.42 -3.33
CA THR A 73 -11.83 -14.80 -2.96
C THR A 73 -11.62 -13.40 -3.54
N LYS A 74 -12.46 -12.93 -4.48
CA LYS A 74 -12.35 -11.57 -5.06
C LYS A 74 -12.75 -10.47 -4.08
N ILE A 75 -13.50 -10.80 -3.03
CA ILE A 75 -13.92 -9.87 -1.97
C ILE A 75 -13.22 -10.21 -0.64
N PRO A 76 -13.24 -9.31 0.36
CA PRO A 76 -12.59 -9.57 1.65
C PRO A 76 -13.27 -10.73 2.40
N CYS A 77 -12.57 -11.86 2.56
CA CYS A 77 -13.16 -13.15 2.94
C CYS A 77 -12.69 -13.72 4.31
N GLY A 78 -11.98 -12.94 5.14
CA GLY A 78 -11.63 -13.35 6.51
C GLY A 78 -10.35 -12.71 7.09
N PRO A 79 -9.69 -13.31 8.10
CA PRO A 79 -8.59 -12.70 8.85
C PRO A 79 -7.22 -12.83 8.18
N ARG A 80 -6.30 -11.90 8.52
CA ARG A 80 -4.89 -11.95 8.07
C ARG A 80 -4.11 -13.17 8.62
N GLY A 81 -4.59 -13.82 9.69
CA GLY A 81 -3.93 -15.00 10.28
C GLY A 81 -3.93 -16.19 9.34
N ILE A 82 -5.07 -16.50 8.72
CA ILE A 82 -5.21 -17.61 7.77
C ILE A 82 -4.43 -17.33 6.48
N PHE A 83 -4.41 -16.07 6.04
CA PHE A 83 -3.53 -15.62 4.95
C PHE A 83 -2.05 -15.86 5.27
N GLY A 84 -1.61 -15.62 6.51
CA GLY A 84 -0.26 -15.97 6.96
C GLY A 84 0.04 -17.47 6.89
N GLN A 85 -0.91 -18.33 7.30
CA GLN A 85 -0.78 -19.79 7.21
C GLN A 85 -0.66 -20.27 5.75
N ALA A 86 -1.46 -19.70 4.84
CA ALA A 86 -1.35 -20.00 3.41
C ALA A 86 0.05 -19.67 2.86
N LEU A 87 0.59 -18.48 3.18
CA LEU A 87 1.93 -18.07 2.77
C LEU A 87 3.05 -18.92 3.37
N GLU A 88 2.90 -19.35 4.63
CA GLU A 88 3.86 -20.23 5.30
C GLU A 88 3.93 -21.59 4.60
N ALA A 89 2.78 -22.20 4.31
CA ALA A 89 2.70 -23.44 3.54
C ALA A 89 3.31 -23.30 2.12
N MET A 90 2.96 -22.23 1.40
CA MET A 90 3.52 -21.93 0.07
C MET A 90 5.04 -21.73 0.11
N THR A 91 5.54 -21.07 1.15
CA THR A 91 6.98 -20.85 1.36
C THR A 91 7.70 -22.17 1.61
N GLN A 92 7.16 -23.03 2.48
CA GLN A 92 7.78 -24.31 2.79
C GLN A 92 7.84 -25.22 1.56
N GLU A 93 6.76 -25.30 0.77
CA GLU A 93 6.78 -26.05 -0.49
C GLU A 93 7.77 -25.48 -1.51
N ALA A 94 7.88 -24.14 -1.62
CA ALA A 94 8.87 -23.51 -2.49
C ALA A 94 10.32 -23.86 -2.08
N LEU A 95 10.60 -23.94 -0.78
CA LEU A 95 11.90 -24.39 -0.26
C LEU A 95 12.18 -25.86 -0.59
N ASP A 96 11.18 -26.74 -0.46
CA ASP A 96 11.33 -28.17 -0.78
C ASP A 96 11.50 -28.43 -2.27
N LEU A 97 10.85 -27.64 -3.12
CA LEU A 97 11.06 -27.66 -4.56
C LEU A 97 12.44 -27.10 -4.95
N ALA A 98 12.91 -26.04 -4.29
CA ALA A 98 14.26 -25.52 -4.49
C ALA A 98 15.33 -26.57 -4.11
N ARG A 99 15.18 -27.24 -2.96
CA ARG A 99 16.04 -28.35 -2.53
C ARG A 99 16.08 -29.49 -3.56
N ARG A 100 14.92 -29.84 -4.14
CA ARG A 100 14.77 -30.94 -5.10
C ARG A 100 15.34 -30.63 -6.49
N TYR A 101 15.10 -29.44 -7.02
CA TYR A 101 15.43 -29.09 -8.41
C TYR A 101 16.67 -28.19 -8.56
N LEU A 102 17.10 -27.51 -7.50
CA LEU A 102 18.23 -26.58 -7.50
C LEU A 102 19.24 -26.95 -6.39
N PRO A 103 19.84 -28.17 -6.40
CA PRO A 103 20.71 -28.65 -5.31
C PRO A 103 22.02 -27.85 -5.13
N TRP A 104 22.31 -26.92 -6.05
CA TRP A 104 23.41 -25.96 -5.96
C TRP A 104 23.02 -24.65 -5.23
N LEU A 105 21.73 -24.40 -5.01
CA LEU A 105 21.21 -23.21 -4.33
C LEU A 105 21.09 -23.48 -2.83
N ASN A 106 21.77 -22.66 -2.02
CA ASN A 106 21.67 -22.73 -0.56
C ASN A 106 20.78 -21.60 -0.02
N ILE A 107 19.61 -21.95 0.51
CA ILE A 107 18.66 -20.99 1.10
C ILE A 107 18.72 -21.12 2.63
N ASN A 108 19.18 -20.06 3.30
CA ASN A 108 19.30 -20.01 4.76
C ASN A 108 18.32 -18.98 5.33
N ILE A 109 17.31 -19.44 6.09
CA ILE A 109 16.36 -18.56 6.77
C ILE A 109 16.76 -18.41 8.23
N MET A 110 17.03 -17.18 8.66
CA MET A 110 17.41 -16.86 10.04
C MET A 110 16.21 -16.30 10.81
N HIS A 111 15.43 -17.18 11.43
CA HIS A 111 14.40 -16.80 12.39
C HIS A 111 15.02 -16.20 13.66
N ASN A 112 14.23 -15.45 14.44
CA ASN A 112 14.68 -14.87 15.72
C ASN A 112 15.95 -14.02 15.59
N ALA A 113 15.99 -13.19 14.54
CA ALA A 113 17.08 -12.29 14.22
C ALA A 113 16.56 -10.91 13.79
N HIS A 114 17.32 -9.86 14.09
CA HIS A 114 17.07 -8.48 13.65
C HIS A 114 18.28 -7.94 12.92
N VAL A 115 18.10 -7.39 11.72
CA VAL A 115 19.13 -6.56 11.08
C VAL A 115 19.10 -5.20 11.77
N LEU A 116 20.23 -4.75 12.31
CA LEU A 116 20.35 -3.49 13.07
C LEU A 116 20.93 -2.35 12.23
N LYS A 117 21.85 -2.65 11.31
CA LYS A 117 22.59 -1.66 10.51
C LYS A 117 22.91 -2.24 9.13
N ILE A 118 22.88 -1.37 8.12
CA ILE A 118 23.46 -1.61 6.79
C ILE A 118 24.70 -0.72 6.67
N ASP A 119 25.84 -1.31 6.28
CA ASP A 119 27.10 -0.64 6.00
C ASP A 119 27.36 -0.62 4.49
N LEU A 120 27.66 0.57 3.96
CA LEU A 120 27.77 0.85 2.53
C LEU A 120 29.13 1.43 2.15
N ALA A 121 30.16 1.21 2.98
CA ALA A 121 31.53 1.61 2.68
C ALA A 121 32.02 1.06 1.32
N ASP A 122 31.62 -0.17 0.97
CA ASP A 122 31.63 -0.68 -0.40
C ASP A 122 30.19 -0.70 -0.95
N PRO A 123 29.84 0.14 -1.94
CA PRO A 123 28.49 0.17 -2.51
C PRO A 123 28.15 -1.10 -3.31
N THR A 124 29.15 -1.91 -3.70
CA THR A 124 28.98 -3.17 -4.42
C THR A 124 28.98 -4.40 -3.51
N LYS A 125 29.40 -4.24 -2.24
CA LYS A 125 29.39 -5.28 -1.20
C LYS A 125 28.73 -4.79 0.11
N PRO A 126 27.43 -4.45 0.13
CA PRO A 126 26.74 -4.03 1.34
C PRO A 126 26.91 -5.06 2.47
N ALA A 127 27.21 -4.60 3.67
CA ALA A 127 27.34 -5.46 4.85
C ALA A 127 26.22 -5.22 5.87
N LEU A 128 25.73 -6.30 6.47
CA LEU A 128 24.65 -6.29 7.44
C LEU A 128 25.18 -6.65 8.82
N THR A 129 24.77 -5.85 9.83
CA THR A 129 24.90 -6.23 11.25
C THR A 129 23.60 -6.89 11.70
N ILE A 130 23.66 -8.14 12.11
CA ILE A 130 22.50 -8.97 12.46
C ILE A 130 22.62 -9.38 13.94
N GLU A 131 21.62 -9.06 14.77
CA GLU A 131 21.54 -9.48 16.17
C GLU A 131 20.54 -10.63 16.32
N LEU A 132 20.97 -11.74 16.96
CA LEU A 132 20.09 -12.84 17.33
C LEU A 132 19.30 -12.47 18.59
N THR A 133 17.97 -12.58 18.57
CA THR A 133 17.10 -12.05 19.65
C THR A 133 17.27 -12.77 20.98
N HIS A 134 17.54 -14.08 20.92
CA HIS A 134 17.63 -14.98 22.07
C HIS A 134 19.00 -14.91 22.78
N THR A 135 20.10 -14.79 22.03
CA THR A 135 21.48 -14.75 22.56
C THR A 135 22.09 -13.35 22.59
N ARG A 136 21.49 -12.36 21.91
CA ARG A 136 22.06 -11.01 21.67
C ARG A 136 23.40 -10.99 20.94
N VAL A 137 23.83 -12.14 20.40
CA VAL A 137 25.03 -12.26 19.57
C VAL A 137 24.84 -11.47 18.28
N ARG A 138 25.88 -10.70 17.92
CA ARG A 138 25.91 -9.90 16.69
C ARG A 138 26.82 -10.55 15.65
N LEU A 139 26.32 -10.66 14.44
CA LEU A 139 27.00 -11.21 13.27
C LEU A 139 27.18 -10.09 12.25
N TYR A 140 28.34 -10.07 11.59
CA TYR A 140 28.63 -9.17 10.48
C TYR A 140 28.83 -10.00 9.20
N LYS A 141 28.08 -9.69 8.14
CA LYS A 141 28.14 -10.42 6.86
C LYS A 141 28.05 -9.44 5.69
N SER A 142 28.94 -9.57 4.71
CA SER A 142 28.87 -8.87 3.42
C SER A 142 28.08 -9.67 2.39
N TYR A 143 27.40 -8.99 1.49
CA TYR A 143 26.54 -9.57 0.46
C TYR A 143 26.82 -8.90 -0.90
N ASP A 144 26.64 -9.64 -1.99
CA ASP A 144 26.69 -9.09 -3.37
C ASP A 144 25.51 -8.18 -3.71
N LEU A 145 24.38 -8.41 -3.04
CA LEU A 145 23.12 -7.69 -3.22
C LEU A 145 22.29 -7.84 -1.94
N VAL A 146 21.64 -6.75 -1.53
CA VAL A 146 20.64 -6.77 -0.45
C VAL A 146 19.29 -6.34 -1.02
N LEU A 147 18.28 -7.18 -0.87
CA LEU A 147 16.87 -6.78 -1.01
C LEU A 147 16.37 -6.38 0.38
N LYS A 148 15.76 -5.20 0.52
CA LYS A 148 15.19 -4.72 1.79
C LYS A 148 13.65 -4.72 1.76
N PRO A 149 12.97 -5.84 2.04
CA PRO A 149 11.52 -5.92 2.19
C PRO A 149 11.09 -5.74 3.65
N THR A 150 11.62 -4.73 4.36
CA THR A 150 11.37 -4.55 5.81
C THR A 150 9.95 -4.07 6.15
N GLY A 151 9.12 -3.82 5.14
CA GLY A 151 7.77 -3.31 5.31
C GLY A 151 7.73 -1.91 5.91
N THR A 152 6.60 -1.56 6.51
CA THR A 152 6.46 -0.36 7.34
C THR A 152 6.74 -0.70 8.79
N THR A 153 7.56 0.09 9.46
CA THR A 153 7.72 0.00 10.91
C THR A 153 6.60 0.76 11.63
N TRP A 154 6.40 0.41 12.91
CA TRP A 154 5.26 0.85 13.70
C TRP A 154 5.74 1.55 14.96
N LYS A 155 5.13 2.68 15.31
CA LYS A 155 5.25 3.26 16.65
C LYS A 155 4.01 2.95 17.48
N VAL A 156 4.22 2.78 18.78
CA VAL A 156 3.13 2.87 19.76
C VAL A 156 2.72 4.35 19.86
N PRO A 157 1.42 4.70 19.80
CA PRO A 157 0.99 6.11 19.78
C PRO A 157 0.85 6.72 21.18
N VAL A 158 0.89 5.92 22.23
CA VAL A 158 0.79 6.31 23.65
C VAL A 158 2.10 6.00 24.41
N SER A 159 2.33 6.66 25.53
CA SER A 159 3.53 6.49 26.37
C SER A 159 3.25 6.76 27.85
N GLY A 160 4.25 6.61 28.72
CA GLY A 160 4.07 6.75 30.17
C GLY A 160 3.02 5.80 30.73
N ASP A 161 2.31 6.22 31.78
CA ASP A 161 1.29 5.42 32.47
C ASP A 161 0.16 4.99 31.53
N VAL A 162 -0.27 5.87 30.62
CA VAL A 162 -1.25 5.54 29.57
C VAL A 162 -0.74 4.38 28.71
N GLY A 163 0.54 4.39 28.34
CA GLY A 163 1.17 3.31 27.57
C GLY A 163 1.33 1.99 28.34
N ILE A 164 1.47 2.05 29.67
CA ILE A 164 1.55 0.86 30.55
C ILE A 164 0.18 0.17 30.66
N HIS A 165 -0.90 0.96 30.78
CA HIS A 165 -2.24 0.43 31.00
C HIS A 165 -3.06 0.17 29.72
N ALA A 166 -2.62 0.66 28.55
CA ALA A 166 -3.34 0.51 27.28
C ALA A 166 -2.96 -0.74 26.49
N TYR A 167 -3.89 -1.26 25.69
CA TYR A 167 -3.59 -2.31 24.72
C TYR A 167 -2.93 -1.73 23.47
N THR A 168 -1.66 -2.10 23.23
CA THR A 168 -0.84 -1.62 22.11
C THR A 168 -0.31 -2.76 21.22
N GLY A 169 -0.89 -3.96 21.38
CA GLY A 169 -0.57 -5.15 20.58
C GLY A 169 -1.22 -5.14 19.20
N VAL A 170 -0.96 -6.20 18.42
CA VAL A 170 -1.71 -6.48 17.19
C VAL A 170 -3.11 -7.06 17.52
N PRO A 171 -4.10 -6.97 16.61
CA PRO A 171 -5.41 -7.60 16.84
C PRO A 171 -5.28 -9.12 16.98
N ASN A 172 -5.57 -9.65 18.17
CA ASN A 172 -5.57 -11.09 18.47
C ASN A 172 -6.53 -11.36 19.63
N ALA A 173 -7.39 -12.38 19.47
CA ALA A 173 -8.47 -12.66 20.42
C ALA A 173 -7.96 -13.03 21.82
N HIS A 174 -6.88 -13.81 21.94
CA HIS A 174 -6.34 -14.24 23.22
C HIS A 174 -5.71 -13.06 23.99
N THR A 175 -4.83 -12.28 23.33
CA THR A 175 -4.16 -11.16 23.99
C THR A 175 -5.12 -10.01 24.33
N VAL A 176 -6.17 -9.79 23.52
CA VAL A 176 -7.25 -8.84 23.86
C VAL A 176 -8.11 -9.38 25.00
N THR A 177 -8.45 -10.67 25.03
CA THR A 177 -9.19 -11.26 26.18
C THR A 177 -8.41 -11.07 27.48
N ASN A 178 -7.12 -11.45 27.50
CA ASN A 178 -6.24 -11.28 28.65
C ASN A 178 -6.15 -9.82 29.11
N TYR A 179 -6.18 -8.87 28.17
CA TYR A 179 -6.21 -7.44 28.47
C TYR A 179 -7.54 -7.04 29.13
N LEU A 180 -8.68 -7.39 28.55
CA LEU A 180 -10.00 -7.06 29.10
C LEU A 180 -10.20 -7.69 30.50
N THR A 181 -9.73 -8.92 30.73
CA THR A 181 -9.71 -9.56 32.05
C THR A 181 -8.89 -8.75 33.05
N ARG A 182 -7.64 -8.37 32.73
CA ARG A 182 -6.76 -7.57 33.60
C ARG A 182 -7.27 -6.15 33.89
N ARG A 183 -8.24 -5.68 33.11
CA ARG A 183 -8.91 -4.39 33.28
C ARG A 183 -10.25 -4.50 34.01
N ASN A 184 -10.63 -5.70 34.48
CA ASN A 184 -11.91 -6.02 35.09
C ASN A 184 -13.12 -5.62 34.21
N ILE A 185 -12.95 -5.72 32.88
CA ILE A 185 -13.99 -5.44 31.89
C ILE A 185 -14.83 -6.69 31.60
N LEU A 186 -14.29 -7.88 31.85
CA LEU A 186 -15.01 -9.15 31.72
C LEU A 186 -15.52 -9.62 33.09
N ASN A 187 -16.70 -10.26 33.09
CA ASN A 187 -17.27 -11.01 34.21
C ASN A 187 -16.67 -12.44 34.28
N GLU A 188 -17.16 -13.25 35.21
CA GLU A 188 -16.73 -14.63 35.43
C GLU A 188 -17.00 -15.55 34.22
N ASP A 189 -18.04 -15.29 33.43
CA ASP A 189 -18.33 -16.00 32.17
C ASP A 189 -17.37 -15.62 31.02
N GLY A 190 -16.47 -14.65 31.23
CA GLY A 190 -15.64 -14.07 30.19
C GLY A 190 -16.39 -13.15 29.21
N ILE A 191 -17.58 -12.67 29.60
CA ILE A 191 -18.42 -11.72 28.87
C ILE A 191 -18.19 -10.31 29.43
N ILE A 192 -18.25 -9.29 28.58
CA ILE A 192 -18.09 -7.89 29.00
C ILE A 192 -19.20 -7.52 29.99
N THR A 193 -18.81 -6.88 31.09
CA THR A 193 -19.74 -6.39 32.11
C THR A 193 -20.49 -5.15 31.58
N PRO A 194 -21.84 -5.12 31.61
CA PRO A 194 -22.65 -3.95 31.26
C PRO A 194 -22.18 -2.66 31.97
N GLY A 195 -22.27 -1.53 31.27
CA GLY A 195 -21.72 -0.24 31.76
C GLY A 195 -20.20 -0.07 31.62
N SER A 196 -19.45 -1.11 31.21
CA SER A 196 -18.07 -0.95 30.77
C SER A 196 -18.00 -0.16 29.46
N SER A 197 -16.96 0.66 29.30
CA SER A 197 -16.62 1.28 28.02
C SER A 197 -15.15 1.12 27.66
N ILE A 198 -14.85 1.22 26.37
CA ILE A 198 -13.50 1.08 25.79
C ILE A 198 -13.28 2.20 24.76
N PHE A 199 -12.26 3.03 24.96
CA PHE A 199 -11.75 3.94 23.94
C PHE A 199 -10.97 3.17 22.86
N ILE A 200 -11.20 3.46 21.58
CA ILE A 200 -10.41 2.92 20.46
C ILE A 200 -10.03 4.04 19.50
N GLY A 201 -8.73 4.22 19.28
CA GLY A 201 -8.20 5.18 18.32
C GLY A 201 -7.82 4.54 16.98
N GLY A 202 -7.60 5.38 15.96
CA GLY A 202 -7.10 4.97 14.64
C GLY A 202 -8.18 4.84 13.55
N ASN A 203 -7.77 4.39 12.36
CA ASN A 203 -8.65 4.25 11.18
C ASN A 203 -9.13 2.81 11.03
N LEU A 204 -8.96 2.17 9.87
CA LEU A 204 -9.42 0.79 9.62
C LEU A 204 -8.96 -0.23 10.67
N SER A 205 -7.80 -0.02 11.30
CA SER A 205 -7.29 -0.88 12.37
C SER A 205 -8.18 -0.91 13.62
N ALA A 206 -9.01 0.12 13.86
CA ALA A 206 -9.97 0.09 14.96
C ALA A 206 -11.06 -0.97 14.73
N TYR A 207 -11.47 -1.19 13.47
CA TYR A 207 -12.57 -2.11 13.13
C TYR A 207 -12.20 -3.59 13.35
N ASP A 208 -10.90 -3.92 13.24
CA ASP A 208 -10.38 -5.24 13.63
C ASP A 208 -10.67 -5.53 15.12
N PHE A 209 -10.57 -4.52 16.00
CA PHE A 209 -10.82 -4.66 17.45
C PHE A 209 -12.30 -4.66 17.83
N ILE A 210 -13.16 -3.93 17.10
CA ILE A 210 -14.61 -3.97 17.32
C ILE A 210 -15.12 -5.41 17.27
N GLY A 211 -14.70 -6.18 16.26
CA GLY A 211 -15.09 -7.59 16.14
C GLY A 211 -14.57 -8.50 17.28
N LEU A 212 -13.40 -8.19 17.86
CA LEU A 212 -12.85 -8.90 19.03
C LEU A 212 -13.65 -8.59 20.31
N ILE A 213 -14.08 -7.34 20.48
CA ILE A 213 -14.89 -6.88 21.62
C ILE A 213 -16.29 -7.49 21.53
N LEU A 214 -16.93 -7.47 20.36
CA LEU A 214 -18.26 -8.04 20.14
C LEU A 214 -18.30 -9.55 20.38
N ALA A 215 -17.22 -10.28 20.08
CA ALA A 215 -17.07 -11.70 20.41
C ALA A 215 -17.00 -11.99 21.93
N LYS A 216 -16.95 -10.95 22.78
CA LYS A 216 -17.08 -11.00 24.25
C LYS A 216 -18.39 -10.37 24.74
N THR A 217 -19.40 -10.31 23.89
CA THR A 217 -20.76 -9.90 24.26
C THR A 217 -21.77 -10.96 23.80
N LYS A 218 -23.03 -10.85 24.23
CA LYS A 218 -24.15 -11.64 23.68
C LYS A 218 -24.95 -10.89 22.61
N ILE A 219 -24.46 -9.72 22.17
CA ILE A 219 -25.14 -8.79 21.24
C ILE A 219 -25.27 -9.41 19.84
N ILE A 220 -24.23 -10.10 19.36
CA ILE A 220 -24.24 -10.74 18.05
C ILE A 220 -24.52 -12.24 18.21
N ARG A 221 -25.45 -12.76 17.41
CA ARG A 221 -25.80 -14.18 17.36
C ARG A 221 -25.61 -14.73 15.96
N LEU A 222 -25.31 -16.02 15.87
CA LEU A 222 -25.38 -16.77 14.61
C LEU A 222 -26.78 -17.38 14.52
N GLN A 223 -27.51 -17.08 13.45
CA GLN A 223 -28.87 -17.58 13.23
C GLN A 223 -28.88 -19.11 13.15
N ALA A 224 -29.74 -19.75 13.93
CA ALA A 224 -29.91 -21.20 13.92
C ALA A 224 -30.95 -21.64 12.87
N GLY A 225 -30.73 -22.81 12.25
CA GLY A 225 -31.78 -23.54 11.54
C GLY A 225 -32.13 -23.12 10.11
N GLY A 226 -31.34 -22.27 9.46
CA GLY A 226 -31.59 -21.86 8.06
C GLY A 226 -30.32 -21.75 7.21
N ASN A 227 -30.47 -21.99 5.91
CA ASN A 227 -29.47 -21.64 4.91
C ASN A 227 -29.92 -20.36 4.18
N PRO A 228 -29.10 -19.31 4.06
CA PRO A 228 -27.74 -19.16 4.57
C PRO A 228 -27.68 -18.76 6.05
N LYS A 229 -26.63 -19.22 6.76
CA LYS A 229 -26.30 -18.77 8.12
C LYS A 229 -26.02 -17.27 8.13
N LYS A 230 -26.74 -16.51 8.97
CA LYS A 230 -26.60 -15.04 9.10
C LYS A 230 -26.14 -14.64 10.50
N LEU A 231 -25.54 -13.45 10.61
CA LEU A 231 -25.38 -12.78 11.90
C LEU A 231 -26.58 -11.90 12.18
N GLU A 232 -27.13 -12.04 13.38
CA GLU A 232 -28.23 -11.23 13.91
C GLU A 232 -27.72 -10.37 15.08
N ILE A 233 -28.35 -9.22 15.29
CA ILE A 233 -28.09 -8.34 16.43
C ILE A 233 -29.28 -8.47 17.38
N ASP A 234 -29.07 -8.91 18.61
CA ASP A 234 -30.07 -8.78 19.66
C ASP A 234 -30.06 -7.33 20.16
N GLU A 235 -31.06 -6.56 19.76
CA GLU A 235 -31.22 -5.16 20.15
C GLU A 235 -31.48 -4.97 21.66
N ASN A 236 -32.11 -5.95 22.32
CA ASN A 236 -32.40 -5.89 23.75
C ASN A 236 -31.15 -6.19 24.58
N GLU A 237 -30.27 -7.05 24.08
CA GLU A 237 -28.92 -7.21 24.61
C GLU A 237 -28.07 -5.98 24.32
N ALA A 238 -28.11 -5.43 23.09
CA ALA A 238 -27.37 -4.22 22.69
C ALA A 238 -27.63 -3.03 23.62
N LYS A 239 -28.90 -2.78 23.98
CA LYS A 239 -29.32 -1.70 24.90
C LYS A 239 -28.67 -1.76 26.29
N LYS A 240 -28.11 -2.91 26.72
CA LYS A 240 -27.38 -3.06 27.98
C LYS A 240 -25.94 -2.51 27.94
N TYR A 241 -25.43 -2.18 26.75
CA TYR A 241 -24.04 -1.75 26.53
C TYR A 241 -23.95 -0.35 25.88
N PRO A 242 -24.63 0.69 26.44
CA PRO A 242 -24.56 2.03 25.89
C PRO A 242 -23.13 2.56 25.94
N ASN A 243 -22.64 3.13 24.84
CA ASN A 243 -21.29 3.67 24.69
C ASN A 243 -20.16 2.68 25.06
N LEU A 244 -20.37 1.37 24.84
CA LEU A 244 -19.34 0.35 25.07
C LEU A 244 -18.08 0.61 24.23
N ILE A 245 -18.24 1.04 22.98
CA ILE A 245 -17.11 1.36 22.09
C ILE A 245 -17.15 2.85 21.76
N LYS A 246 -16.18 3.60 22.28
CA LYS A 246 -15.99 5.03 22.02
C LYS A 246 -14.85 5.20 21.02
N LEU A 247 -15.18 5.37 19.74
CA LEU A 247 -14.20 5.61 18.67
C LEU A 247 -13.74 7.06 18.70
N PHE A 248 -12.44 7.33 18.81
CA PHE A 248 -11.95 8.73 18.82
C PHE A 248 -11.07 9.10 17.62
N LYS A 249 -11.23 10.34 17.15
CA LYS A 249 -10.50 10.93 16.02
C LYS A 249 -10.07 12.35 16.33
N ARG A 250 -8.91 12.75 15.80
CA ARG A 250 -8.39 14.12 16.00
C ARG A 250 -9.27 15.20 15.35
N LYS A 251 -9.99 14.85 14.28
CA LYS A 251 -10.86 15.76 13.53
C LYS A 251 -12.22 15.13 13.29
N GLU A 252 -13.20 16.01 13.22
CA GLU A 252 -14.54 15.72 12.73
C GLU A 252 -14.51 15.19 11.28
N GLY A 253 -15.48 14.35 10.92
CA GLY A 253 -15.63 13.79 9.57
C GLY A 253 -14.60 12.72 9.17
N GLU A 254 -13.58 12.40 9.98
CA GLU A 254 -12.53 11.40 9.65
C GLU A 254 -12.98 9.94 9.85
N LEU A 255 -14.04 9.56 9.13
CA LEU A 255 -14.64 8.23 9.10
C LEU A 255 -14.10 7.39 7.93
N CYS A 256 -14.19 6.06 8.04
CA CYS A 256 -13.77 5.12 6.99
C CYS A 256 -14.98 4.70 6.17
N ALA A 257 -15.10 5.15 4.90
CA ALA A 257 -16.28 4.88 4.08
C ALA A 257 -16.53 3.38 3.81
N PRO A 258 -17.79 2.91 3.67
CA PRO A 258 -18.11 1.53 3.30
C PRO A 258 -17.76 1.21 1.83
N ARG A 259 -17.59 -0.07 1.52
CA ARG A 259 -17.38 -0.57 0.14
C ARG A 259 -18.66 -1.09 -0.50
N HIS A 260 -19.52 -0.18 -0.98
CA HIS A 260 -20.67 -0.53 -1.84
C HIS A 260 -20.27 -0.91 -3.29
N ALA A 261 -18.98 -1.10 -3.54
CA ALA A 261 -18.43 -1.65 -4.76
C ALA A 261 -17.08 -2.30 -4.41
N ASP A 262 -17.08 -3.62 -4.23
CA ASP A 262 -15.85 -4.37 -3.99
C ASP A 262 -15.03 -4.55 -5.27
N GLY A 263 -13.77 -4.95 -5.08
CA GLY A 263 -12.81 -5.15 -6.17
C GLY A 263 -12.24 -3.86 -6.78
N MET A 264 -11.44 -4.05 -7.82
CA MET A 264 -10.89 -3.00 -8.70
C MET A 264 -11.58 -3.01 -10.08
N ASP A 265 -12.54 -3.92 -10.26
CA ASP A 265 -13.35 -4.12 -11.46
C ASP A 265 -14.71 -3.38 -11.41
N ALA A 266 -14.88 -2.54 -10.38
CA ALA A 266 -16.04 -1.70 -10.12
C ALA A 266 -16.28 -0.64 -11.22
N LYS A 267 -16.95 -1.03 -12.31
CA LYS A 267 -17.31 -0.15 -13.44
C LYS A 267 -18.21 1.02 -13.01
N ILE A 268 -17.97 2.18 -13.62
CA ILE A 268 -19.01 3.20 -13.87
C ILE A 268 -20.09 2.56 -14.76
N PRO A 269 -21.40 2.76 -14.53
CA PRO A 269 -22.44 2.24 -15.40
C PRO A 269 -22.33 2.76 -16.84
N GLU A 270 -23.04 2.14 -17.78
CA GLU A 270 -23.15 2.65 -19.15
C GLU A 270 -23.95 3.97 -19.17
N GLY A 271 -23.67 4.84 -20.15
CA GLY A 271 -24.32 6.16 -20.29
C GLY A 271 -23.52 7.37 -19.76
N PHE A 272 -22.37 7.17 -19.11
CA PHE A 272 -21.50 8.27 -18.63
C PHE A 272 -20.31 8.54 -19.57
N GLY A 273 -20.53 8.35 -20.88
CA GLY A 273 -19.49 8.27 -21.91
C GLY A 273 -18.75 9.55 -22.28
N PHE A 274 -19.01 10.68 -21.61
CA PHE A 274 -18.35 11.96 -21.89
C PHE A 274 -16.88 12.01 -21.44
N ILE A 275 -16.46 11.16 -20.48
CA ILE A 275 -15.05 11.06 -20.06
C ILE A 275 -14.37 9.91 -20.80
N THR A 276 -13.38 10.22 -21.65
CA THR A 276 -12.62 9.21 -22.40
C THR A 276 -11.33 8.79 -21.69
N THR A 277 -10.78 7.65 -22.09
CA THR A 277 -9.54 7.12 -21.52
C THR A 277 -8.33 8.02 -21.86
N GLU A 278 -8.35 8.65 -23.02
CA GLU A 278 -7.36 9.61 -23.50
C GLU A 278 -7.40 10.94 -22.75
N MET A 279 -8.58 11.40 -22.32
CA MET A 279 -8.70 12.59 -21.43
C MET A 279 -7.97 12.36 -20.11
N LEU A 280 -8.19 11.19 -19.49
CA LEU A 280 -7.54 10.81 -18.25
C LEU A 280 -6.02 10.61 -18.43
N LEU A 281 -5.58 10.05 -19.56
CA LEU A 281 -4.16 9.94 -19.90
C LEU A 281 -3.50 11.31 -20.09
N ALA A 282 -4.19 12.25 -20.74
CA ALA A 282 -3.71 13.61 -20.93
C ALA A 282 -3.51 14.34 -19.59
N LEU A 283 -4.44 14.15 -18.64
CA LEU A 283 -4.32 14.64 -17.26
C LEU A 283 -3.08 14.08 -16.54
N GLN A 284 -2.75 12.79 -16.74
CA GLN A 284 -1.58 12.13 -16.16
C GLN A 284 -0.21 12.59 -16.70
N ILE A 285 -0.18 13.33 -17.80
CA ILE A 285 1.04 13.89 -18.37
C ILE A 285 1.06 15.42 -18.35
N GLN A 286 0.02 16.08 -17.82
CA GLN A 286 -0.02 17.52 -17.65
C GLN A 286 0.97 17.97 -16.54
N LYS A 287 1.68 19.09 -16.75
CA LYS A 287 2.51 19.68 -15.69
C LYS A 287 1.65 20.19 -14.54
N ARG A 288 2.04 19.79 -13.33
CA ARG A 288 1.30 20.12 -12.11
C ARG A 288 1.16 21.61 -11.79
N GLU A 289 2.10 22.44 -12.22
CA GLU A 289 2.05 23.91 -12.08
C GLU A 289 0.79 24.53 -12.71
N TYR A 290 0.15 23.83 -13.65
CA TYR A 290 -1.05 24.26 -14.37
C TYR A 290 -2.32 23.51 -13.91
N CYS A 291 -2.19 22.32 -13.33
CA CYS A 291 -3.33 21.47 -12.97
C CYS A 291 -2.96 20.47 -11.85
N ASN A 292 -3.86 20.22 -10.89
CA ASN A 292 -3.68 19.12 -9.92
C ASN A 292 -4.55 17.91 -10.33
N PRO A 293 -3.96 16.77 -10.75
CA PRO A 293 -4.71 15.61 -11.19
C PRO A 293 -5.74 15.09 -10.17
N TYR A 294 -5.45 15.11 -8.86
CA TYR A 294 -6.41 14.65 -7.84
C TYR A 294 -7.61 15.56 -7.68
N ALA A 295 -7.40 16.88 -7.77
CA ALA A 295 -8.51 17.84 -7.73
C ALA A 295 -9.47 17.59 -8.90
N ILE A 296 -8.93 17.38 -10.10
CA ILE A 296 -9.72 17.09 -11.30
C ILE A 296 -10.38 15.71 -11.23
N ILE A 297 -9.66 14.64 -10.88
CA ILE A 297 -10.24 13.29 -10.72
C ILE A 297 -11.40 13.29 -9.72
N PHE A 298 -11.27 14.05 -8.63
CA PHE A 298 -12.32 14.17 -7.62
C PHE A 298 -13.50 15.04 -8.10
N GLU A 299 -13.24 16.10 -8.87
CA GLU A 299 -14.29 16.90 -9.50
C GLU A 299 -15.09 16.09 -10.54
N LEU A 300 -14.41 15.38 -11.44
CA LEU A 300 -15.03 14.42 -12.38
C LEU A 300 -15.85 13.34 -11.65
N THR A 301 -15.36 12.90 -10.48
CA THR A 301 -16.07 11.95 -9.63
C THR A 301 -17.37 12.52 -9.08
N ARG A 302 -17.37 13.79 -8.65
CA ARG A 302 -18.59 14.49 -8.22
C ARG A 302 -19.57 14.69 -9.38
N ILE A 303 -19.08 15.09 -10.56
CA ILE A 303 -19.86 15.25 -11.80
C ILE A 303 -20.58 13.94 -12.15
N VAL A 304 -19.85 12.83 -12.31
CA VAL A 304 -20.44 11.53 -12.69
C VAL A 304 -21.38 11.00 -11.59
N THR A 305 -21.04 11.18 -10.31
CA THR A 305 -21.91 10.79 -9.19
C THR A 305 -23.21 11.61 -9.15
N ALA A 306 -23.12 12.92 -9.41
CA ALA A 306 -24.26 13.83 -9.48
C ALA A 306 -25.23 13.43 -10.61
N VAL A 307 -24.70 13.17 -11.81
CA VAL A 307 -25.50 12.66 -12.95
C VAL A 307 -26.11 11.28 -12.66
N ALA A 308 -25.44 10.42 -11.87
CA ALA A 308 -25.94 9.09 -11.52
C ALA A 308 -27.03 9.10 -10.44
N LEU A 309 -27.04 10.11 -9.57
CA LEU A 309 -28.01 10.27 -8.48
C LEU A 309 -29.11 11.30 -8.78
N ASN A 310 -29.11 11.90 -9.98
CA ASN A 310 -29.96 13.04 -10.34
C ASN A 310 -29.89 14.19 -9.32
N LYS A 311 -28.66 14.56 -8.94
CA LYS A 311 -28.33 15.67 -8.01
C LYS A 311 -27.44 16.70 -8.73
N ALA A 312 -27.25 17.88 -8.14
CA ALA A 312 -26.14 18.79 -8.49
C ALA A 312 -24.81 18.32 -7.84
N PRO A 313 -23.64 18.62 -8.43
CA PRO A 313 -22.31 18.32 -7.85
C PRO A 313 -22.11 18.86 -6.42
N GLY A 314 -22.65 20.05 -6.12
CA GLY A 314 -22.69 20.67 -4.80
C GLY A 314 -23.37 19.82 -3.72
N CYS A 315 -24.25 18.90 -4.10
CA CYS A 315 -24.94 17.98 -3.20
C CYS A 315 -24.21 16.63 -3.00
N ILE A 316 -23.07 16.41 -3.65
CA ILE A 316 -22.21 15.23 -3.52
C ILE A 316 -21.01 15.53 -2.62
N GLU A 317 -20.74 14.65 -1.65
CA GLU A 317 -19.71 14.81 -0.61
C GLU A 317 -19.85 16.13 0.15
N ARG A 318 -21.03 16.35 0.74
CA ARG A 318 -21.30 17.50 1.62
C ARG A 318 -20.41 17.44 2.87
N ASP A 319 -19.96 18.60 3.33
CA ASP A 319 -19.19 18.76 4.56
C ASP A 319 -20.15 18.64 5.76
N LEU A 320 -20.44 17.41 6.19
CA LEU A 320 -21.39 17.10 7.27
C LEU A 320 -20.66 16.91 8.62
N PRO A 321 -21.32 17.26 9.75
CA PRO A 321 -20.88 16.85 11.08
C PRO A 321 -20.68 15.33 11.19
N THR A 322 -19.84 14.85 12.12
CA THR A 322 -19.51 13.40 12.19
C THR A 322 -20.76 12.52 12.38
N GLU A 323 -21.71 12.95 13.21
CA GLU A 323 -22.93 12.19 13.48
C GLU A 323 -23.84 12.14 12.25
N GLU A 324 -24.07 13.27 11.57
CA GLU A 324 -24.79 13.32 10.30
C GLU A 324 -24.13 12.46 9.21
N GLN A 325 -22.79 12.42 9.18
CA GLN A 325 -22.04 11.58 8.24
C GLN A 325 -22.17 10.08 8.57
N LEU A 326 -22.15 9.69 9.85
CA LEU A 326 -22.44 8.31 10.29
C LEU A 326 -23.88 7.93 9.95
N ASP A 327 -24.83 8.83 10.17
CA ASP A 327 -26.24 8.68 9.85
C ASP A 327 -26.48 8.45 8.36
N HIS A 328 -25.84 9.26 7.52
CA HIS A 328 -25.85 9.12 6.06
C HIS A 328 -25.24 7.78 5.63
N MET A 329 -24.05 7.42 6.14
CA MET A 329 -23.42 6.14 5.84
C MET A 329 -24.28 4.94 6.29
N ALA A 330 -24.97 5.04 7.43
CA ALA A 330 -25.91 4.02 7.91
C ALA A 330 -27.08 3.85 6.93
N ALA A 331 -27.70 4.95 6.48
CA ALA A 331 -28.79 4.91 5.51
C ALA A 331 -28.33 4.33 4.15
N GLU A 332 -27.13 4.68 3.67
CA GLU A 332 -26.56 4.08 2.47
C GLU A 332 -26.28 2.58 2.63
N ASN A 333 -25.78 2.15 3.79
CA ASN A 333 -25.52 0.74 4.09
C ASN A 333 -26.81 -0.08 4.07
N GLU A 334 -27.91 0.41 4.68
CA GLU A 334 -29.20 -0.29 4.65
C GLU A 334 -29.81 -0.32 3.24
N LYS A 335 -29.70 0.77 2.47
CA LYS A 335 -30.12 0.82 1.05
C LYS A 335 -29.37 -0.23 0.22
N PHE A 336 -28.07 -0.39 0.45
CA PHE A 336 -27.25 -1.39 -0.24
C PHE A 336 -27.48 -2.82 0.27
N ALA A 337 -27.77 -3.00 1.57
CA ALA A 337 -28.13 -4.29 2.15
C ALA A 337 -29.44 -4.84 1.57
N ALA A 338 -30.46 -3.98 1.42
CA ALA A 338 -31.74 -4.33 0.80
C ALA A 338 -31.62 -4.59 -0.71
N ASN A 339 -30.71 -3.90 -1.41
CA ASN A 339 -30.47 -4.11 -2.83
C ASN A 339 -28.99 -3.86 -3.20
N PRO A 340 -28.17 -4.91 -3.37
CA PRO A 340 -26.77 -4.78 -3.79
C PRO A 340 -26.54 -4.18 -5.19
N LYS A 341 -27.60 -3.96 -5.98
CA LYS A 341 -27.54 -3.21 -7.26
C LYS A 341 -27.88 -1.73 -7.08
N ALA A 342 -28.27 -1.28 -5.89
CA ALA A 342 -28.63 0.12 -5.64
C ALA A 342 -27.43 1.06 -5.81
N ILE A 343 -27.63 2.14 -6.58
CA ILE A 343 -26.65 3.21 -6.67
C ILE A 343 -26.68 4.00 -5.36
N THR A 344 -25.54 4.02 -4.67
CA THR A 344 -25.23 4.84 -3.49
C THR A 344 -24.18 5.88 -3.88
N GLU A 345 -24.14 7.00 -3.18
CA GLU A 345 -23.13 8.05 -3.33
C GLU A 345 -21.74 7.48 -3.04
N THR A 346 -21.57 6.79 -1.92
CA THR A 346 -20.29 6.13 -1.59
C THR A 346 -19.88 5.09 -2.63
N GLY A 347 -20.82 4.28 -3.12
CA GLY A 347 -20.57 3.26 -4.13
C GLY A 347 -20.19 3.85 -5.49
N MET A 348 -20.84 4.95 -5.87
CA MET A 348 -20.58 5.63 -7.14
C MET A 348 -19.27 6.42 -7.10
N ILE A 349 -18.98 7.14 -6.00
CA ILE A 349 -17.68 7.77 -5.76
C ILE A 349 -16.56 6.73 -5.88
N ARG A 350 -16.72 5.56 -5.24
CA ARG A 350 -15.73 4.48 -5.34
C ARG A 350 -15.62 3.93 -6.77
N ARG A 351 -16.71 3.71 -7.51
CA ARG A 351 -16.69 3.27 -8.93
C ARG A 351 -15.99 4.27 -9.83
N CYS A 352 -16.25 5.57 -9.66
CA CYS A 352 -15.59 6.66 -10.38
C CYS A 352 -14.09 6.68 -10.09
N LEU A 353 -13.70 6.74 -8.82
CA LEU A 353 -12.30 6.78 -8.43
C LEU A 353 -11.56 5.52 -8.86
N VAL A 354 -12.15 4.34 -8.67
CA VAL A 354 -11.57 3.07 -9.17
C VAL A 354 -11.46 3.12 -10.69
N SER A 355 -12.49 3.51 -11.44
CA SER A 355 -12.41 3.54 -12.91
C SER A 355 -11.38 4.56 -13.41
N PHE A 356 -11.48 5.84 -13.04
CA PHE A 356 -10.57 6.90 -13.52
C PHE A 356 -9.11 6.64 -13.16
N TYR A 357 -8.88 6.00 -12.02
CA TYR A 357 -7.56 5.52 -11.63
C TYR A 357 -7.18 4.31 -12.48
N CYS A 358 -7.94 3.22 -12.39
CA CYS A 358 -7.55 1.90 -12.84
C CYS A 358 -7.61 1.68 -14.35
N THR A 359 -8.37 2.49 -15.10
CA THR A 359 -8.28 2.62 -16.57
C THR A 359 -6.85 2.91 -17.03
N ILE A 360 -6.05 3.54 -16.16
CA ILE A 360 -4.61 3.76 -16.40
C ILE A 360 -3.75 2.94 -15.41
N THR A 361 -4.29 2.54 -14.25
CA THR A 361 -3.50 2.01 -13.11
C THR A 361 -3.82 0.58 -12.59
N THR A 362 -4.85 -0.18 -13.01
CA THR A 362 -5.03 -1.59 -12.52
C THR A 362 -6.09 -2.53 -13.15
N ALA A 363 -7.21 -2.07 -13.73
CA ALA A 363 -8.43 -2.90 -13.68
C ALA A 363 -8.53 -3.97 -14.80
N PRO A 364 -9.00 -5.20 -14.50
CA PRO A 364 -9.13 -6.27 -15.51
C PRO A 364 -10.21 -5.96 -16.56
N ASN A 365 -11.28 -5.28 -16.15
CA ASN A 365 -12.32 -4.77 -17.06
C ASN A 365 -11.85 -3.57 -17.91
N THR A 366 -10.60 -3.12 -17.73
CA THR A 366 -9.96 -2.09 -18.56
C THR A 366 -8.78 -2.65 -19.35
N THR A 367 -8.52 -3.97 -19.33
CA THR A 367 -7.40 -4.57 -20.08
C THR A 367 -7.51 -4.24 -21.57
N GLU A 368 -8.67 -4.44 -22.19
CA GLU A 368 -8.88 -4.09 -23.62
C GLU A 368 -8.67 -2.58 -23.90
N GLN A 369 -9.23 -1.71 -23.05
CA GLN A 369 -9.04 -0.25 -23.18
C GLN A 369 -7.57 0.16 -23.02
N ARG A 370 -6.89 -0.45 -22.05
CA ARG A 370 -5.47 -0.26 -21.75
C ARG A 370 -4.59 -0.81 -22.88
N ASP A 371 -4.96 -1.92 -23.50
CA ASP A 371 -4.25 -2.52 -24.63
C ASP A 371 -4.39 -1.64 -25.87
N LEU A 372 -5.61 -1.16 -26.17
CA LEU A 372 -5.87 -0.16 -27.22
C LEU A 372 -5.06 1.14 -26.99
N LEU A 373 -5.05 1.64 -25.75
CA LEU A 373 -4.23 2.78 -25.37
C LEU A 373 -2.72 2.49 -25.50
N SER A 374 -2.27 1.30 -25.13
CA SER A 374 -0.86 0.89 -25.22
C SER A 374 -0.40 0.76 -26.67
N GLN A 375 -1.27 0.31 -27.57
CA GLN A 375 -1.01 0.30 -29.02
C GLN A 375 -0.95 1.72 -29.59
N ARG A 376 -1.84 2.63 -29.16
CA ARG A 376 -1.93 4.00 -29.71
C ARG A 376 -0.90 4.98 -29.11
N PHE A 377 -0.52 4.80 -27.84
CA PHE A 377 0.36 5.70 -27.07
C PHE A 377 1.43 4.94 -26.24
N PRO A 378 2.24 4.04 -26.84
CA PRO A 378 3.15 3.14 -26.13
C PRO A 378 4.28 3.84 -25.34
N LEU A 379 4.48 5.15 -25.51
CA LEU A 379 5.48 5.92 -24.76
C LEU A 379 4.88 6.74 -23.60
N LEU A 380 3.54 6.75 -23.48
CA LEU A 380 2.80 7.48 -22.45
C LEU A 380 2.10 6.54 -21.46
N ILE A 381 1.72 5.33 -21.89
CA ILE A 381 1.17 4.33 -20.98
C ILE A 381 2.25 3.79 -20.07
N ARG A 382 1.96 3.81 -18.77
CA ARG A 382 2.78 3.25 -17.69
C ARG A 382 2.20 1.90 -17.26
N GLU A 383 3.00 1.04 -16.65
CA GLU A 383 2.45 -0.14 -15.97
C GLU A 383 1.44 0.27 -14.89
N PRO A 384 0.46 -0.60 -14.54
CA PRO A 384 -0.57 -0.31 -13.55
C PRO A 384 -0.06 0.41 -12.31
N TRP A 385 0.93 -0.20 -11.65
CA TRP A 385 1.49 0.30 -10.40
C TRP A 385 2.53 1.43 -10.60
N ASP A 386 3.10 1.56 -11.79
CA ASP A 386 3.90 2.74 -12.16
C ASP A 386 3.02 3.98 -12.34
N ALA A 387 1.81 3.83 -12.89
CA ALA A 387 0.82 4.91 -12.95
C ALA A 387 0.31 5.30 -11.55
N PHE A 388 0.06 4.31 -10.67
CA PHE A 388 -0.24 4.55 -9.24
C PHE A 388 0.82 5.47 -8.62
N ARG A 389 2.10 5.14 -8.83
CA ARG A 389 3.24 5.85 -8.24
C ARG A 389 3.51 7.20 -8.87
N SER A 390 3.33 7.32 -10.19
CA SER A 390 3.43 8.61 -10.89
C SER A 390 2.41 9.59 -10.37
N LEU A 391 1.13 9.20 -10.24
CA LEU A 391 0.11 10.04 -9.61
C LEU A 391 0.50 10.39 -8.18
N ASN A 392 1.06 9.44 -7.43
CA ASN A 392 1.51 9.63 -6.05
C ASN A 392 2.70 10.58 -5.88
N TYR A 393 3.64 10.61 -6.82
CA TYR A 393 4.75 11.57 -6.84
C TYR A 393 4.24 13.03 -6.89
N ASP A 394 3.13 13.26 -7.57
CA ASP A 394 2.54 14.58 -7.78
C ASP A 394 1.78 15.14 -6.55
N ILE A 395 1.85 14.49 -5.38
CA ILE A 395 0.96 14.79 -4.24
C ILE A 395 1.51 15.86 -3.28
N THR A 396 2.82 15.98 -3.07
CA THR A 396 3.34 16.91 -2.04
C THR A 396 3.06 18.36 -2.35
N PRO A 397 2.70 19.15 -1.33
CA PRO A 397 1.54 20.00 -1.46
C PRO A 397 1.87 21.32 -2.14
N THR A 398 0.93 21.73 -2.98
CA THR A 398 0.47 23.11 -2.93
C THR A 398 -0.13 23.36 -1.55
N GLU A 399 0.17 24.49 -0.91
CA GLU A 399 -0.46 24.89 0.37
C GLU A 399 -2.00 24.99 0.31
N ASN A 400 -2.56 24.93 -0.91
CA ASN A 400 -3.99 24.86 -1.21
C ASN A 400 -4.73 23.77 -0.39
N PRO A 401 -5.61 24.15 0.56
CA PRO A 401 -6.38 23.22 1.39
C PRO A 401 -7.31 22.30 0.59
N PHE A 402 -7.82 22.75 -0.57
CA PHE A 402 -8.70 21.96 -1.43
C PHE A 402 -7.97 20.70 -1.96
N ALA A 403 -6.73 20.86 -2.40
CA ALA A 403 -5.90 19.74 -2.85
C ALA A 403 -5.68 18.69 -1.74
N ILE A 404 -5.47 19.16 -0.49
CA ILE A 404 -5.28 18.30 0.69
C ILE A 404 -6.59 17.57 1.04
N ARG A 405 -7.75 18.23 0.89
CA ARG A 405 -9.08 17.63 1.09
C ARG A 405 -9.36 16.56 0.02
N SER A 406 -9.27 16.90 -1.28
CA SER A 406 -9.49 15.96 -2.38
C SER A 406 -8.59 14.72 -2.29
N PHE A 407 -7.32 14.90 -1.91
CA PHE A 407 -6.39 13.80 -1.64
C PHE A 407 -6.85 12.89 -0.49
N ARG A 408 -7.30 13.46 0.64
CA ARG A 408 -7.80 12.67 1.77
C ARG A 408 -9.03 11.86 1.36
N ASN A 409 -9.96 12.50 0.64
CA ASN A 409 -11.20 11.88 0.20
C ASN A 409 -10.93 10.75 -0.80
N PHE A 410 -10.00 10.95 -1.74
CA PHE A 410 -9.51 9.89 -2.63
C PHE A 410 -9.09 8.62 -1.85
N TRP A 411 -8.23 8.75 -0.84
CA TRP A 411 -7.80 7.58 -0.05
C TRP A 411 -8.88 7.02 0.86
N ASN A 412 -9.78 7.86 1.39
CA ASN A 412 -10.93 7.44 2.19
C ASN A 412 -11.84 6.48 1.40
N HIS A 413 -12.05 6.70 0.10
CA HIS A 413 -12.86 5.83 -0.74
C HIS A 413 -12.06 4.67 -1.37
N ILE A 414 -10.74 4.81 -1.63
CA ILE A 414 -9.92 3.76 -2.26
C ILE A 414 -9.30 2.77 -1.26
N THR A 415 -8.34 3.18 -0.42
CA THR A 415 -7.61 2.25 0.49
C THR A 415 -8.19 2.20 1.90
N ASN A 416 -8.64 3.34 2.41
CA ASN A 416 -9.07 3.50 3.80
C ASN A 416 -10.57 3.19 3.98
N SER A 417 -11.20 2.62 2.95
CA SER A 417 -12.59 2.16 2.98
C SER A 417 -12.71 0.77 3.61
N ALA A 418 -13.73 0.58 4.42
CA ALA A 418 -14.00 -0.65 5.15
C ALA A 418 -14.84 -1.65 4.33
N PRO A 419 -14.61 -2.97 4.47
CA PRO A 419 -15.49 -3.97 3.88
C PRO A 419 -16.95 -3.76 4.30
N PHE A 420 -17.89 -3.84 3.34
CA PHE A 420 -19.30 -3.53 3.57
C PHE A 420 -19.90 -4.29 4.75
N ALA A 421 -19.73 -5.61 4.84
CA ALA A 421 -20.30 -6.42 5.92
C ALA A 421 -19.84 -5.99 7.33
N VAL A 422 -18.60 -5.49 7.46
CA VAL A 422 -18.06 -4.97 8.73
C VAL A 422 -18.61 -3.58 9.01
N HIS A 423 -18.70 -2.72 7.99
CA HIS A 423 -19.21 -1.36 8.17
C HIS A 423 -20.73 -1.34 8.46
N LEU A 424 -21.52 -2.19 7.82
CA LEU A 424 -22.95 -2.37 8.08
C LEU A 424 -23.18 -2.73 9.56
N LEU A 425 -22.44 -3.73 10.06
CA LEU A 425 -22.46 -4.14 11.47
C LEU A 425 -22.16 -2.96 12.42
N ILE A 426 -21.11 -2.19 12.11
CA ILE A 426 -20.72 -1.01 12.89
C ILE A 426 -21.83 0.06 12.88
N THR A 427 -22.42 0.39 11.73
CA THR A 427 -23.46 1.42 11.66
C THR A 427 -24.76 1.01 12.34
N ARG A 428 -25.12 -0.28 12.32
CA ARG A 428 -26.27 -0.79 13.09
C ARG A 428 -26.04 -0.68 14.60
N LEU A 429 -24.84 -1.03 15.07
CA LEU A 429 -24.47 -0.90 16.48
C LEU A 429 -24.34 0.56 16.94
N TYR A 430 -23.95 1.47 16.04
CA TYR A 430 -24.02 2.92 16.27
C TYR A 430 -25.47 3.40 16.42
N ARG A 431 -26.39 2.99 15.53
CA ARG A 431 -27.83 3.28 15.65
C ARG A 431 -28.47 2.76 16.94
N LEU A 432 -27.92 1.68 17.52
CA LEU A 432 -28.34 1.11 18.81
C LEU A 432 -27.59 1.73 20.02
N GLY A 433 -26.74 2.73 19.83
CA GLY A 433 -26.00 3.41 20.90
C GLY A 433 -24.85 2.60 21.54
N VAL A 434 -24.48 1.44 20.97
CA VAL A 434 -23.37 0.60 21.46
C VAL A 434 -22.01 1.18 21.05
N ILE A 435 -21.96 1.79 19.88
CA ILE A 435 -20.79 2.50 19.34
C ILE A 435 -21.10 3.99 19.29
N SER A 436 -20.17 4.82 19.75
CA SER A 436 -20.22 6.27 19.61
C SER A 436 -18.88 6.84 19.16
N TRP A 437 -18.87 8.12 18.81
CA TRP A 437 -17.70 8.85 18.32
C TRP A 437 -17.34 10.01 19.24
N LEU A 438 -16.04 10.31 19.35
CA LEU A 438 -15.51 11.45 20.11
C LEU A 438 -14.38 12.17 19.34
N GLN A 439 -14.29 13.48 19.51
CA GLN A 439 -13.11 14.23 19.05
C GLN A 439 -11.98 14.16 20.09
N GLY A 440 -10.78 13.76 19.68
CA GLY A 440 -9.58 13.76 20.53
C GLY A 440 -8.38 13.07 19.88
N ALA A 441 -7.18 13.27 20.43
CA ALA A 441 -5.96 12.61 20.00
C ALA A 441 -5.36 11.74 21.13
N TYR A 442 -4.37 10.89 20.78
CA TYR A 442 -3.71 10.03 21.77
C TYR A 442 -2.92 10.82 22.81
N GLU A 443 -2.41 11.97 22.41
CA GLU A 443 -1.67 12.91 23.23
C GLU A 443 -2.53 13.59 24.31
N ASP A 444 -3.86 13.61 24.14
CA ASP A 444 -4.81 14.23 25.06
C ASP A 444 -5.29 13.25 26.14
N ILE A 445 -5.06 11.94 25.96
CA ILE A 445 -5.52 10.90 26.88
C ILE A 445 -4.70 10.92 28.17
N LYS A 446 -5.39 10.88 29.31
CA LYS A 446 -4.80 10.78 30.64
C LYS A 446 -5.20 9.47 31.30
N TRP A 447 -4.34 8.98 32.18
CA TRP A 447 -4.62 7.88 33.08
C TRP A 447 -4.94 8.44 34.47
N SER A 448 -6.05 8.00 35.06
CA SER A 448 -6.37 8.24 36.48
C SER A 448 -6.03 6.97 37.28
N PRO A 449 -5.00 7.00 38.15
CA PRO A 449 -4.68 5.87 39.03
C PRO A 449 -5.73 5.63 40.11
N LEU A 450 -6.46 6.68 40.54
CA LEU A 450 -7.48 6.59 41.59
C LEU A 450 -8.74 5.87 41.07
N ASP A 451 -9.24 6.31 39.92
CA ASP A 451 -10.44 5.74 39.30
C ASP A 451 -10.12 4.49 38.46
N MET A 452 -8.82 4.18 38.30
CA MET A 452 -8.30 3.17 37.39
C MET A 452 -8.88 3.30 35.97
N ARG A 453 -8.96 4.53 35.43
CA ARG A 453 -9.63 4.85 34.17
C ARG A 453 -8.80 5.70 33.22
N PHE A 454 -9.13 5.61 31.93
CA PHE A 454 -8.66 6.53 30.90
C PHE A 454 -9.63 7.69 30.77
N ASN A 455 -9.10 8.90 30.65
CA ASN A 455 -9.89 10.12 30.47
C ASN A 455 -9.47 10.81 29.16
N LEU A 456 -10.45 11.25 28.37
CA LEU A 456 -10.28 12.01 27.13
C LEU A 456 -11.33 13.12 27.11
N ASN A 457 -10.91 14.38 27.17
CA ASN A 457 -11.78 15.52 27.46
C ASN A 457 -12.57 15.27 28.77
N GLU A 458 -13.90 15.38 28.73
CA GLU A 458 -14.83 15.13 29.84
C GLU A 458 -15.26 13.65 29.92
N GLU A 459 -14.85 12.82 28.97
CA GLU A 459 -15.23 11.41 28.87
C GLU A 459 -14.25 10.50 29.60
N SER A 460 -14.78 9.48 30.29
CA SER A 460 -13.99 8.43 30.94
C SER A 460 -14.29 7.03 30.40
N SER A 461 -13.32 6.13 30.53
CA SER A 461 -13.39 4.77 29.99
C SER A 461 -12.57 3.74 30.76
N ASN A 462 -13.05 2.50 30.82
CA ASN A 462 -12.42 1.39 31.55
C ASN A 462 -11.20 0.84 30.79
N GLY A 463 -11.20 0.92 29.47
CA GLY A 463 -10.12 0.41 28.62
C GLY A 463 -9.69 1.40 27.54
N LEU A 464 -8.43 1.30 27.11
CA LEU A 464 -7.91 1.97 25.93
C LEU A 464 -7.26 0.93 25.02
N ILE A 465 -7.77 0.80 23.82
CA ILE A 465 -7.09 0.13 22.71
C ILE A 465 -6.45 1.22 21.86
N ALA A 466 -5.12 1.18 21.77
CA ALA A 466 -4.29 2.13 21.04
C ALA A 466 -3.50 1.39 19.94
N PRO A 467 -4.14 1.07 18.80
CA PRO A 467 -3.49 0.37 17.70
C PRO A 467 -2.22 1.08 17.26
N ARG A 468 -1.15 0.31 17.02
CA ARG A 468 0.12 0.86 16.54
C ARG A 468 -0.09 1.62 15.23
N VAL A 469 0.59 2.76 15.10
CA VAL A 469 0.50 3.60 13.90
C VAL A 469 1.78 3.48 13.08
N LEU A 470 1.62 3.50 11.75
CA LEU A 470 2.74 3.47 10.81
C LEU A 470 3.68 4.66 11.06
N SER A 471 5.00 4.43 11.04
CA SER A 471 5.97 5.53 11.21
C SER A 471 7.33 5.21 10.58
N GLU A 472 7.83 6.09 9.73
CA GLU A 472 9.21 5.99 9.22
C GLU A 472 10.26 6.20 10.32
N LYS A 473 9.92 6.93 11.40
CA LYS A 473 10.84 7.26 12.50
C LYS A 473 11.34 6.01 13.25
N THR A 474 10.69 4.87 13.05
CA THR A 474 11.06 3.57 13.63
C THR A 474 11.81 2.65 12.64
N ASP A 475 12.02 3.04 11.37
CA ASP A 475 12.84 2.26 10.43
C ASP A 475 14.32 2.66 10.56
N VAL A 476 14.98 1.98 11.51
CA VAL A 476 16.42 2.11 11.78
C VAL A 476 17.26 1.73 10.55
N LEU A 477 16.80 0.78 9.72
CA LEU A 477 17.52 0.31 8.54
C LEU A 477 17.44 1.31 7.40
N ASN A 478 16.27 1.89 7.13
CA ASN A 478 16.12 2.97 6.16
C ASN A 478 16.87 4.23 6.64
N THR A 479 16.86 4.52 7.94
CA THR A 479 17.67 5.62 8.51
C THR A 479 19.16 5.39 8.25
N SER A 480 19.69 4.21 8.60
CA SER A 480 21.08 3.80 8.33
C SER A 480 21.45 3.88 6.84
N LEU A 481 20.55 3.47 5.94
CA LEU A 481 20.71 3.51 4.49
C LEU A 481 20.76 4.95 3.96
N LEU A 482 19.78 5.77 4.33
CA LEU A 482 19.65 7.16 3.90
C LEU A 482 20.74 8.08 4.48
N GLU A 483 21.33 7.74 5.62
CA GLU A 483 22.46 8.49 6.19
C GLU A 483 23.70 8.42 5.29
N GLN A 484 23.96 7.25 4.68
CA GLN A 484 25.13 6.96 3.85
C GLN A 484 24.95 7.28 2.35
N ALA A 485 23.72 7.58 1.89
CA ALA A 485 23.43 7.86 0.49
C ALA A 485 23.80 9.29 0.03
N MET A 486 23.94 9.49 -1.28
CA MET A 486 24.22 10.77 -1.93
C MET A 486 23.12 11.81 -1.66
N LYS A 487 23.51 12.97 -1.13
CA LYS A 487 22.62 14.10 -0.81
C LYS A 487 23.04 15.37 -1.56
N PRO A 488 22.47 15.68 -2.74
CA PRO A 488 22.79 16.90 -3.47
C PRO A 488 22.52 18.14 -2.62
N ARG A 489 23.51 19.03 -2.51
CA ARG A 489 23.40 20.32 -1.79
C ARG A 489 22.92 20.17 -0.32
N ALA A 490 23.37 19.12 0.37
CA ALA A 490 22.95 18.76 1.74
C ALA A 490 21.44 18.50 1.91
N GLY A 491 20.73 18.20 0.81
CA GLY A 491 19.32 17.84 0.80
C GLY A 491 19.05 16.36 1.09
N GLU A 492 18.00 15.84 0.47
CA GLU A 492 17.56 14.45 0.64
C GLU A 492 18.33 13.47 -0.27
N ALA A 493 18.25 12.18 0.05
CA ALA A 493 18.89 11.14 -0.75
C ALA A 493 18.24 11.01 -2.14
N VAL A 494 19.04 10.64 -3.15
CA VAL A 494 18.56 10.46 -4.53
C VAL A 494 18.41 8.99 -4.86
N TYR A 495 17.17 8.56 -5.08
CA TYR A 495 16.86 7.26 -5.67
C TYR A 495 17.09 7.26 -7.19
N GLN A 496 17.47 6.09 -7.70
CA GLN A 496 17.63 5.78 -9.12
C GLN A 496 16.60 4.71 -9.52
N LYS A 497 16.60 4.43 -10.83
CA LYS A 497 15.77 3.38 -11.44
C LYS A 497 16.02 2.02 -10.77
N GLY A 498 14.96 1.23 -10.59
CA GLY A 498 15.00 -0.03 -9.86
C GLY A 498 15.11 0.10 -8.34
N ARG A 499 14.67 1.23 -7.77
CA ARG A 499 14.69 1.54 -6.32
C ARG A 499 16.06 1.40 -5.65
N THR A 500 17.11 1.72 -6.39
CA THR A 500 18.48 1.79 -5.89
C THR A 500 18.81 3.21 -5.41
N LEU A 501 19.85 3.36 -4.59
CA LEU A 501 20.38 4.67 -4.17
C LEU A 501 21.76 4.91 -4.78
N LEU A 502 22.16 6.17 -4.89
CA LEU A 502 23.55 6.51 -5.18
C LEU A 502 24.38 6.64 -3.89
N SER A 503 25.62 6.16 -3.92
CA SER A 503 26.65 6.45 -2.93
C SER A 503 27.15 7.89 -3.09
N PRO A 504 27.86 8.47 -2.10
CA PRO A 504 28.40 9.83 -2.21
C PRO A 504 29.38 10.03 -3.37
N SER A 505 30.00 8.95 -3.90
CA SER A 505 30.83 8.96 -5.11
C SER A 505 30.04 8.96 -6.43
N GLY A 506 28.72 8.80 -6.37
CA GLY A 506 27.84 8.71 -7.53
C GLY A 506 27.66 7.30 -8.10
N ASP A 507 28.16 6.26 -7.43
CA ASP A 507 27.96 4.86 -7.83
C ASP A 507 26.64 4.30 -7.32
N THR A 508 26.01 3.40 -8.08
CA THR A 508 24.76 2.76 -7.65
C THR A 508 25.04 1.73 -6.56
N ILE A 509 24.36 1.87 -5.42
CA ILE A 509 24.45 0.96 -4.29
C ILE A 509 23.67 -0.33 -4.61
N HIS A 510 24.24 -1.49 -4.29
CA HIS A 510 23.65 -2.82 -4.43
C HIS A 510 22.61 -3.13 -3.33
N VAL A 511 21.72 -2.17 -3.06
CA VAL A 511 20.57 -2.30 -2.17
C VAL A 511 19.33 -1.93 -2.96
N ILE A 512 18.38 -2.86 -3.09
CA ILE A 512 17.05 -2.60 -3.65
C ILE A 512 16.07 -2.44 -2.49
N GLU A 513 15.52 -1.24 -2.32
CA GLU A 513 14.54 -0.95 -1.27
C GLU A 513 13.14 -1.42 -1.70
N LEU A 514 12.61 -2.46 -1.05
CA LEU A 514 11.25 -2.96 -1.33
C LEU A 514 10.22 -2.44 -0.31
N GLY A 515 10.67 -1.85 0.81
CA GLY A 515 9.82 -1.22 1.82
C GLY A 515 9.29 0.18 1.43
N ILE A 516 8.95 0.98 2.45
CA ILE A 516 8.50 2.38 2.31
C ILE A 516 9.66 3.36 2.50
N PRO A 517 10.15 3.99 1.43
CA PRO A 517 10.86 5.26 1.46
C PRO A 517 9.97 6.41 0.94
N GLY A 518 9.04 6.88 1.78
CA GLY A 518 8.08 7.91 1.41
C GLY A 518 6.67 7.67 1.92
N HIS A 519 6.49 7.61 3.25
CA HIS A 519 5.29 8.23 3.77
C HIS A 519 5.37 9.73 3.52
N GLY A 520 4.30 10.30 2.96
CA GLY A 520 4.06 11.74 2.93
C GLY A 520 3.87 12.26 4.35
N GLY A 521 4.97 12.38 5.10
CA GLY A 521 4.99 12.87 6.46
C GLY A 521 4.80 14.38 6.49
N ILE A 522 3.68 14.82 7.05
CA ILE A 522 3.61 16.14 7.66
C ILE A 522 4.54 16.09 8.88
N PHE A 523 5.66 16.81 8.80
CA PHE A 523 6.61 16.92 9.90
C PHE A 523 6.39 18.29 10.53
N ASP A 524 5.88 18.31 11.76
CA ASP A 524 5.62 19.53 12.54
C ASP A 524 4.81 20.62 11.80
N GLY A 525 3.74 20.19 11.11
CA GLY A 525 2.87 21.09 10.33
C GLY A 525 3.46 21.55 8.99
N ALA A 526 4.75 21.31 8.74
CA ALA A 526 5.42 21.64 7.50
C ALA A 526 5.42 20.43 6.53
N PRO A 527 5.19 20.66 5.22
CA PRO A 527 5.28 19.60 4.24
C PRO A 527 6.73 19.32 3.84
N THR A 528 7.21 18.10 4.08
CA THR A 528 8.58 17.71 3.74
C THR A 528 8.71 17.21 2.29
N ARG A 529 9.90 17.36 1.69
CA ARG A 529 10.18 17.05 0.27
C ARG A 529 10.51 15.57 0.01
N ARG A 530 10.14 14.68 0.94
CA ARG A 530 10.40 13.22 0.94
C ARG A 530 9.40 12.43 0.07
N VAL A 531 9.43 12.68 -1.24
CA VAL A 531 8.30 12.35 -2.14
C VAL A 531 8.71 11.54 -3.35
N GLN A 532 9.87 10.92 -3.32
CA GLN A 532 10.26 10.10 -4.46
C GLN A 532 9.28 8.93 -4.59
N TRP A 533 8.85 8.27 -3.49
CA TRP A 533 7.97 7.10 -3.56
C TRP A 533 6.87 7.07 -2.48
N LEU A 534 5.64 7.52 -2.77
CA LEU A 534 4.50 7.15 -1.91
C LEU A 534 4.05 5.73 -2.25
N ASP A 535 4.45 4.81 -1.39
CA ASP A 535 3.99 3.43 -1.39
C ASP A 535 3.33 3.18 -0.03
N THR A 536 2.00 3.14 0.01
CA THR A 536 1.26 3.04 1.27
C THR A 536 1.18 1.62 1.81
N ASN A 537 1.57 0.61 1.02
CA ASN A 537 1.51 -0.80 1.41
C ASN A 537 2.67 -1.62 0.83
N ALA A 538 3.81 -1.60 1.53
CA ALA A 538 5.03 -2.31 1.16
C ALA A 538 4.87 -3.84 0.97
N TYR A 539 3.82 -4.45 1.49
CA TYR A 539 3.54 -5.88 1.24
C TYR A 539 2.96 -6.09 -0.17
N GLU A 540 1.92 -5.34 -0.52
CA GLU A 540 1.29 -5.41 -1.85
C GLU A 540 2.29 -5.03 -2.94
N SER A 541 3.09 -3.99 -2.72
CA SER A 541 4.09 -3.57 -3.70
C SER A 541 5.31 -4.48 -3.77
N GLY A 542 5.81 -5.01 -2.64
CA GLY A 542 6.89 -6.00 -2.63
C GLY A 542 6.51 -7.25 -3.42
N HIS A 543 5.28 -7.75 -3.23
CA HIS A 543 4.73 -8.88 -3.98
C HIS A 543 4.59 -8.57 -5.48
N GLN A 544 3.95 -7.45 -5.83
CA GLN A 544 3.74 -7.04 -7.23
C GLN A 544 5.03 -6.76 -8.00
N LEU A 545 6.06 -6.23 -7.33
CA LEU A 545 7.36 -5.96 -7.96
C LEU A 545 8.25 -7.19 -8.09
N MET A 546 7.99 -8.25 -7.31
CA MET A 546 8.89 -9.39 -7.23
C MET A 546 9.23 -10.02 -8.60
N PRO A 547 8.30 -10.15 -9.58
CA PRO A 547 8.64 -10.65 -10.92
C PRO A 547 9.70 -9.80 -11.65
N SER A 548 9.59 -8.47 -11.59
CA SER A 548 10.60 -7.56 -12.16
C SER A 548 11.90 -7.59 -11.35
N VAL A 549 11.81 -7.58 -10.02
CA VAL A 549 12.97 -7.58 -9.11
C VAL A 549 13.79 -8.87 -9.25
N VAL A 550 13.16 -10.04 -9.26
CA VAL A 550 13.83 -11.33 -9.50
C VAL A 550 14.50 -11.36 -10.88
N SER A 551 13.85 -10.80 -11.90
CA SER A 551 14.44 -10.72 -13.25
C SER A 551 15.66 -9.79 -13.29
N ILE A 552 15.64 -8.68 -12.55
CA ILE A 552 16.80 -7.80 -12.35
C ILE A 552 17.92 -8.52 -11.60
N VAL A 553 17.61 -9.19 -10.48
CA VAL A 553 18.56 -9.97 -9.67
C VAL A 553 19.28 -10.99 -10.56
N ARG A 554 18.57 -11.76 -11.38
CA ARG A 554 19.17 -12.75 -12.31
C ARG A 554 20.13 -12.12 -13.32
N ILE A 555 19.85 -10.91 -13.82
CA ILE A 555 20.77 -10.17 -14.71
C ILE A 555 22.01 -9.74 -13.92
N ILE A 556 21.83 -9.16 -12.73
CA ILE A 556 22.93 -8.68 -11.86
C ILE A 556 23.84 -9.82 -11.40
N GLU A 557 23.28 -10.95 -10.94
CA GLU A 557 24.04 -12.16 -10.58
C GLU A 557 24.85 -12.69 -11.77
N SER A 558 24.26 -12.71 -12.96
CA SER A 558 24.93 -13.11 -14.20
C SER A 558 26.08 -12.15 -14.55
N MET A 559 25.90 -10.84 -14.40
CA MET A 559 26.95 -9.83 -14.56
C MET A 559 28.10 -10.02 -13.57
N ILE A 560 27.80 -10.22 -12.29
CA ILE A 560 28.79 -10.49 -11.24
C ILE A 560 29.57 -11.77 -11.54
N SER A 561 28.87 -12.84 -11.97
CA SER A 561 29.50 -14.12 -12.36
C SER A 561 30.47 -14.03 -13.55
N LEU A 562 30.30 -13.02 -14.40
CA LEU A 562 31.19 -12.72 -15.53
C LEU A 562 32.20 -11.60 -15.21
N GLY A 563 32.31 -11.17 -13.96
CA GLY A 563 33.31 -10.21 -13.51
C GLY A 563 33.00 -8.75 -13.88
N VAL A 564 31.74 -8.39 -14.15
CA VAL A 564 31.34 -7.00 -14.41
C VAL A 564 31.44 -6.19 -13.10
N PRO A 565 32.33 -5.18 -12.97
CA PRO A 565 32.63 -4.58 -11.67
C PRO A 565 31.51 -3.68 -11.09
N ARG A 566 30.63 -3.14 -11.94
CA ARG A 566 29.53 -2.24 -11.54
C ARG A 566 28.22 -2.64 -12.25
N PRO A 567 27.61 -3.78 -11.88
CA PRO A 567 26.52 -4.39 -12.64
C PRO A 567 25.27 -3.50 -12.70
N PHE A 568 24.92 -2.80 -11.61
CA PHE A 568 23.80 -1.84 -11.64
C PHE A 568 24.06 -0.61 -12.53
N ASN A 569 25.30 -0.12 -12.60
CA ASN A 569 25.66 0.96 -13.52
C ASN A 569 25.55 0.49 -14.99
N ALA A 570 25.94 -0.76 -15.29
CA ALA A 570 25.80 -1.37 -16.61
C ALA A 570 24.31 -1.58 -16.99
N LEU A 571 23.50 -2.11 -16.07
CA LEU A 571 22.04 -2.26 -16.25
C LEU A 571 21.36 -0.90 -16.51
N ASN A 572 21.73 0.14 -15.76
CA ASN A 572 21.27 1.51 -15.99
C ASN A 572 21.75 2.08 -17.35
N GLY A 573 22.88 1.58 -17.88
CA GLY A 573 23.33 1.85 -19.25
C GLY A 573 22.40 1.22 -20.29
N TYR A 574 22.05 -0.05 -20.13
CA TYR A 574 21.09 -0.73 -21.01
C TYR A 574 19.72 -0.07 -20.97
N TYR A 575 19.21 0.29 -19.78
CA TYR A 575 17.98 1.07 -19.63
C TYR A 575 18.00 2.35 -20.46
N LYS A 576 19.07 3.15 -20.35
CA LYS A 576 19.21 4.39 -21.13
C LYS A 576 19.22 4.15 -22.64
N SER A 577 19.75 3.01 -23.09
CA SER A 577 19.80 2.65 -24.52
C SER A 577 18.43 2.25 -25.10
N ILE A 578 17.48 1.82 -24.28
CA ILE A 578 16.13 1.42 -24.71
C ILE A 578 15.07 2.52 -24.52
N LEU A 579 15.47 3.71 -24.04
CA LEU A 579 14.57 4.85 -23.89
C LEU A 579 14.16 5.43 -25.26
N PRO A 580 12.91 5.91 -25.41
CA PRO A 580 12.46 6.52 -26.65
C PRO A 580 13.20 7.82 -26.97
N LYS A 581 13.36 8.12 -28.26
CA LYS A 581 13.92 9.40 -28.71
C LYS A 581 13.03 10.56 -28.22
N HIS A 582 13.67 11.69 -27.93
CA HIS A 582 12.97 12.85 -27.35
C HIS A 582 11.84 13.38 -28.25
N GLN A 583 12.06 13.38 -29.57
CA GLN A 583 11.08 13.81 -30.56
C GLN A 583 9.84 12.89 -30.60
N ASP A 584 10.01 11.58 -30.44
CA ASP A 584 8.89 10.63 -30.49
C ASP A 584 8.01 10.73 -29.24
N PHE A 585 8.62 10.97 -28.08
CA PHE A 585 7.88 11.31 -26.85
C PHE A 585 7.08 12.61 -27.02
N ILE A 586 7.68 13.69 -27.52
CA ILE A 586 6.98 14.95 -27.81
C ILE A 586 5.82 14.72 -28.80
N ARG A 587 6.06 13.94 -29.86
CA ARG A 587 5.04 13.62 -30.88
C ARG A 587 3.82 12.93 -30.27
N GLN A 588 4.01 12.00 -29.31
CA GLN A 588 2.89 11.39 -28.60
C GLN A 588 2.23 12.36 -27.61
N CYS A 589 3.00 13.14 -26.84
CA CYS A 589 2.42 14.15 -25.94
C CYS A 589 1.53 15.16 -26.70
N ASN A 590 1.93 15.61 -27.89
CA ASN A 590 1.14 16.56 -28.67
C ASN A 590 -0.23 16.01 -29.09
N LYS A 591 -0.38 14.69 -29.25
CA LYS A 591 -1.70 14.05 -29.52
C LYS A 591 -2.66 14.16 -28.33
N MET A 592 -2.16 14.39 -27.12
CA MET A 592 -2.97 14.53 -25.90
C MET A 592 -3.52 15.94 -25.69
N LYS A 593 -3.15 16.92 -26.54
CA LYS A 593 -3.68 18.30 -26.46
C LYS A 593 -5.21 18.34 -26.58
N GLY A 594 -5.76 17.77 -27.65
CA GLY A 594 -7.22 17.73 -27.89
C GLY A 594 -7.99 17.02 -26.77
N PRO A 595 -7.58 15.81 -26.33
CA PRO A 595 -8.16 15.16 -25.16
C PRO A 595 -8.10 16.01 -23.87
N TYR A 596 -7.00 16.73 -23.60
CA TYR A 596 -6.93 17.63 -22.46
C TYR A 596 -7.91 18.81 -22.57
N GLU A 597 -8.00 19.43 -23.74
CA GLU A 597 -8.90 20.57 -24.00
C GLU A 597 -10.37 20.15 -23.86
N GLY A 598 -10.76 18.97 -24.38
CA GLY A 598 -12.10 18.41 -24.18
C GLY A 598 -12.41 18.07 -22.72
N LEU A 599 -11.41 17.65 -21.93
CA LEU A 599 -11.59 17.42 -20.49
C LEU A 599 -11.87 18.74 -19.74
N VAL A 600 -11.15 19.80 -20.09
CA VAL A 600 -11.39 21.15 -19.52
C VAL A 600 -12.78 21.66 -19.90
N GLU A 601 -13.18 21.50 -21.16
CA GLU A 601 -14.52 21.87 -21.64
C GLU A 601 -15.63 21.21 -20.81
N ILE A 602 -15.53 19.90 -20.52
CA ILE A 602 -16.50 19.17 -19.69
C ILE A 602 -16.58 19.73 -18.26
N LEU A 603 -15.43 20.08 -17.65
CA LEU A 603 -15.38 20.63 -16.30
C LEU A 603 -16.02 22.02 -16.22
N GLU A 604 -15.69 22.92 -17.13
CA GLU A 604 -16.26 24.27 -17.16
C GLU A 604 -17.73 24.26 -17.59
N TYR A 605 -18.11 23.39 -18.53
CA TYR A 605 -19.50 23.15 -18.91
C TYR A 605 -20.33 22.66 -17.71
N SER A 606 -19.84 21.67 -16.96
CA SER A 606 -20.54 21.18 -15.77
C SER A 606 -20.79 22.29 -14.75
N ARG A 607 -19.81 23.16 -14.49
CA ARG A 607 -19.98 24.29 -13.55
C ARG A 607 -21.00 25.31 -14.05
N LEU A 608 -21.06 25.52 -15.37
CA LEU A 608 -22.05 26.39 -15.98
C LEU A 608 -23.47 25.79 -15.90
N VAL A 609 -23.62 24.48 -16.17
CA VAL A 609 -24.90 23.76 -16.03
C VAL A 609 -25.36 23.74 -14.57
N GLU A 610 -24.46 23.54 -13.60
CA GLU A 610 -24.80 23.61 -12.17
C GLU A 610 -25.31 25.01 -11.76
N ALA A 611 -24.73 26.08 -12.31
CA ALA A 611 -25.19 27.45 -12.05
C ALA A 611 -26.51 27.80 -12.75
N ALA A 612 -26.77 27.23 -13.94
CA ALA A 612 -27.95 27.52 -14.75
C ALA A 612 -29.17 26.66 -14.38
N TYR A 613 -28.93 25.39 -14.06
CA TYR A 613 -29.93 24.32 -13.98
C TYR A 613 -29.64 23.36 -12.82
N PRO A 614 -29.56 23.81 -11.56
CA PRO A 614 -29.19 22.94 -10.42
C PRO A 614 -30.12 21.72 -10.27
N GLU A 615 -31.43 21.91 -10.47
CA GLU A 615 -32.43 20.83 -10.37
C GLU A 615 -32.47 19.92 -11.60
N ARG A 616 -32.15 20.46 -12.79
CA ARG A 616 -32.09 19.74 -14.07
C ARG A 616 -30.66 19.37 -14.48
N TYR A 617 -29.72 19.40 -13.53
CA TYR A 617 -28.28 19.24 -13.81
C TYR A 617 -27.97 17.93 -14.54
N ALA A 618 -28.52 16.81 -14.04
CA ALA A 618 -28.27 15.49 -14.61
C ALA A 618 -28.91 15.29 -16.00
N GLU A 619 -30.01 15.98 -16.28
CA GLU A 619 -30.66 16.00 -17.59
C GLU A 619 -29.79 16.78 -18.59
N LYS A 620 -29.45 18.03 -18.26
CA LYS A 620 -28.65 18.90 -19.13
C LYS A 620 -27.23 18.37 -19.37
N MET A 621 -26.60 17.72 -18.37
CA MET A 621 -25.33 17.01 -18.57
C MET A 621 -25.42 15.80 -19.52
N ARG A 622 -26.58 15.15 -19.64
CA ARG A 622 -26.81 14.05 -20.61
C ARG A 622 -27.13 14.59 -22.01
N GLU A 623 -27.84 15.71 -22.11
CA GLU A 623 -28.00 16.43 -23.38
C GLU A 623 -26.61 16.83 -23.92
N GLY A 624 -25.78 17.51 -23.10
CA GLY A 624 -24.41 17.92 -23.41
C GLY A 624 -23.35 16.80 -23.39
N ILE A 625 -23.69 15.58 -23.80
CA ILE A 625 -22.73 14.45 -23.80
C ILE A 625 -21.57 14.66 -24.80
N ASP A 626 -21.85 15.23 -25.97
CA ASP A 626 -20.88 15.58 -27.00
C ASP A 626 -20.67 17.10 -27.16
N ALA A 627 -19.68 17.48 -27.97
CA ALA A 627 -19.24 18.87 -28.12
C ALA A 627 -20.18 19.74 -28.98
N GLU A 628 -21.15 19.15 -29.68
CA GLU A 628 -22.16 19.89 -30.46
C GLU A 628 -23.34 20.22 -29.57
N ASN A 629 -23.90 19.21 -28.88
CA ASN A 629 -25.02 19.41 -27.96
C ASN A 629 -24.63 20.30 -26.77
N ARG A 630 -23.37 20.27 -26.30
CA ARG A 630 -22.89 21.25 -25.30
C ARG A 630 -23.02 22.68 -25.79
N ARG A 631 -22.75 22.97 -27.06
CA ARG A 631 -22.88 24.33 -27.61
C ARG A 631 -24.34 24.77 -27.64
N GLN A 632 -25.26 23.87 -27.97
CA GLN A 632 -26.70 24.13 -27.92
C GLN A 632 -27.12 24.50 -26.49
N VAL A 633 -26.80 23.67 -25.49
CA VAL A 633 -27.12 23.97 -24.08
C VAL A 633 -26.44 25.26 -23.60
N ILE A 634 -25.21 25.55 -24.02
CA ILE A 634 -24.54 26.83 -23.72
C ILE A 634 -25.29 28.01 -24.38
N SER A 635 -25.85 27.85 -25.58
CA SER A 635 -26.66 28.88 -26.23
C SER A 635 -27.94 29.18 -25.46
N GLU A 636 -28.67 28.14 -25.03
CA GLU A 636 -29.84 28.27 -24.16
C GLU A 636 -29.48 29.04 -22.87
N ILE A 637 -28.33 28.73 -22.26
CA ILE A 637 -27.84 29.42 -21.07
C ILE A 637 -27.50 30.90 -21.34
N ARG A 638 -26.95 31.24 -22.51
CA ARG A 638 -26.71 32.64 -22.94
C ARG A 638 -28.00 33.42 -23.17
N GLU A 639 -29.04 32.79 -23.68
CA GLU A 639 -30.34 33.43 -23.86
C GLU A 639 -30.95 33.77 -22.50
N MET A 640 -30.91 32.84 -21.55
CA MET A 640 -31.37 33.04 -20.16
C MET A 640 -30.56 34.09 -19.38
N SER A 641 -29.27 34.30 -19.68
CA SER A 641 -28.43 35.20 -18.88
C SER A 641 -28.70 36.68 -19.11
N ASN A 642 -29.33 37.03 -20.23
CA ASN A 642 -29.74 38.40 -20.55
C ASN A 642 -30.69 38.99 -19.49
N SER A 643 -31.41 38.15 -18.73
CA SER A 643 -32.30 38.55 -17.64
C SER A 643 -31.80 38.13 -16.25
N ASN A 644 -30.63 37.48 -16.14
CA ASN A 644 -30.09 36.98 -14.87
C ASN A 644 -28.60 37.31 -14.68
N GLY A 645 -28.33 38.31 -13.83
CA GLY A 645 -26.97 38.78 -13.55
C GLY A 645 -26.02 37.75 -12.92
N SER A 646 -26.51 36.77 -12.14
CA SER A 646 -25.63 35.72 -11.59
C SER A 646 -25.19 34.74 -12.68
N LEU A 647 -26.09 34.43 -13.61
CA LEU A 647 -25.81 33.58 -14.76
C LEU A 647 -24.87 34.27 -15.76
N GLN A 648 -25.02 35.59 -15.95
CA GLN A 648 -24.10 36.39 -16.74
C GLN A 648 -22.66 36.35 -16.20
N VAL A 649 -22.48 36.32 -14.87
CA VAL A 649 -21.16 36.14 -14.23
C VAL A 649 -20.61 34.73 -14.46
N ALA A 650 -21.46 33.69 -14.40
CA ALA A 650 -21.06 32.31 -14.70
C ALA A 650 -20.58 32.15 -16.15
N LEU A 651 -21.34 32.66 -17.13
CA LEU A 651 -20.95 32.68 -18.55
C LEU A 651 -19.69 33.50 -18.81
N THR A 652 -19.59 34.70 -18.24
CA THR A 652 -18.38 35.53 -18.35
C THR A 652 -17.15 34.80 -17.79
N THR A 653 -17.34 33.97 -16.76
CA THR A 653 -16.29 33.14 -16.18
C THR A 653 -15.92 31.97 -17.09
N TYR A 654 -16.91 31.27 -17.67
CA TYR A 654 -16.73 30.23 -18.68
C TYR A 654 -15.94 30.76 -19.89
N ASP A 655 -16.41 31.86 -20.49
CA ASP A 655 -15.78 32.48 -21.67
C ASP A 655 -14.34 32.91 -21.40
N LYS A 656 -14.08 33.58 -20.27
CA LYS A 656 -12.72 33.95 -19.85
C LYS A 656 -11.82 32.72 -19.72
N ARG A 657 -12.33 31.57 -19.24
CA ARG A 657 -11.57 30.32 -19.09
C ARG A 657 -11.27 29.63 -20.42
N HIS A 658 -12.11 29.82 -21.43
CA HIS A 658 -11.88 29.34 -22.80
C HIS A 658 -11.02 30.27 -23.68
N THR A 659 -10.59 31.45 -23.20
CA THR A 659 -9.62 32.29 -23.94
C THR A 659 -8.19 31.73 -23.94
N SER A 660 -7.45 32.01 -25.02
CA SER A 660 -6.10 31.47 -25.31
C SER A 660 -4.99 31.82 -24.31
N ASN A 661 -5.24 32.76 -23.38
CA ASN A 661 -4.27 33.22 -22.38
C ASN A 661 -4.41 32.55 -20.99
N ASN A 662 -5.31 31.57 -20.81
CA ASN A 662 -5.66 31.07 -19.48
C ASN A 662 -4.85 29.86 -18.96
N LYS A 663 -4.99 29.57 -17.66
CA LYS A 663 -4.28 28.52 -16.89
C LYS A 663 -4.51 27.10 -17.41
N PHE A 664 -5.57 26.88 -18.20
CA PHE A 664 -5.94 25.59 -18.78
C PHE A 664 -5.17 25.22 -20.06
N LYS A 665 -4.01 25.84 -20.31
CA LYS A 665 -3.11 25.44 -21.39
C LYS A 665 -2.58 24.02 -21.15
N PHE A 666 -2.69 23.15 -22.14
CA PHE A 666 -1.98 21.87 -22.12
C PHE A 666 -0.45 22.11 -22.20
N VAL A 667 0.26 21.69 -21.16
CA VAL A 667 1.71 21.80 -21.01
C VAL A 667 2.22 20.46 -20.48
N PRO A 668 2.64 19.53 -21.35
CA PRO A 668 3.04 18.19 -20.90
C PRO A 668 4.34 18.21 -20.11
N ILE A 669 4.50 17.22 -19.22
CA ILE A 669 5.75 16.91 -18.54
C ILE A 669 6.83 16.52 -19.56
N SER A 670 8.10 16.80 -19.25
CA SER A 670 9.20 16.40 -20.12
C SER A 670 9.50 14.90 -19.99
N ARG A 671 10.13 14.30 -21.01
CA ARG A 671 10.56 12.88 -20.99
C ARG A 671 11.36 12.54 -19.72
N ARG A 672 12.26 13.44 -19.29
CA ARG A 672 13.04 13.31 -18.04
C ARG A 672 12.18 13.29 -16.78
N ILE A 673 11.08 14.04 -16.74
CA ILE A 673 10.14 14.00 -15.61
C ILE A 673 9.35 12.69 -15.66
N PHE A 674 8.83 12.29 -16.83
CA PHE A 674 8.11 11.03 -17.03
C PHE A 674 8.95 9.79 -16.62
N GLU A 675 10.23 9.76 -16.98
CA GLU A 675 11.19 8.74 -16.56
C GLU A 675 11.39 8.75 -15.02
N ARG A 676 11.53 9.93 -14.41
CA ARG A 676 11.84 10.09 -12.97
C ARG A 676 10.69 9.67 -12.05
N ILE A 677 9.44 9.93 -12.45
CA ILE A 677 8.24 9.58 -11.66
C ILE A 677 7.87 8.10 -11.77
N THR A 678 8.66 7.32 -12.52
CA THR A 678 8.52 5.87 -12.70
C THR A 678 9.72 5.18 -12.03
N PRO A 679 9.60 4.64 -10.80
CA PRO A 679 10.73 4.07 -10.04
C PRO A 679 11.33 2.84 -10.67
N ASP A 680 10.47 1.94 -11.14
CA ASP A 680 10.85 0.57 -11.42
C ASP A 680 11.08 0.39 -12.91
N PHE A 681 11.80 -0.66 -13.27
CA PHE A 681 11.82 -1.11 -14.66
C PHE A 681 10.52 -1.85 -14.96
N SER A 682 9.80 -1.45 -16.00
CA SER A 682 8.62 -2.21 -16.46
C SER A 682 9.05 -3.60 -16.96
N PRO A 683 8.16 -4.61 -16.97
CA PRO A 683 8.52 -5.95 -17.45
C PRO A 683 9.09 -5.96 -18.88
N ASP A 684 8.56 -5.11 -19.76
CA ASP A 684 9.09 -4.88 -21.12
C ASP A 684 10.51 -4.28 -21.10
N GLN A 685 10.78 -3.31 -20.23
CA GLN A 685 12.13 -2.74 -20.07
C GLN A 685 13.11 -3.81 -19.56
N VAL A 686 12.72 -4.63 -18.58
CA VAL A 686 13.56 -5.72 -18.06
C VAL A 686 13.81 -6.77 -19.15
N ARG A 687 12.81 -7.14 -19.96
CA ARG A 687 12.97 -8.04 -21.10
C ARG A 687 13.98 -7.50 -22.12
N LYS A 688 13.82 -6.25 -22.57
CA LYS A 688 14.76 -5.62 -23.51
C LYS A 688 16.19 -5.53 -22.96
N MET A 689 16.36 -5.29 -21.66
CA MET A 689 17.67 -5.35 -21.00
C MET A 689 18.23 -6.78 -20.91
N LYS A 690 17.39 -7.80 -20.62
CA LYS A 690 17.74 -9.24 -20.67
C LYS A 690 18.26 -9.61 -22.07
N ASP A 691 17.65 -9.10 -23.14
CA ASP A 691 18.04 -9.41 -24.53
C ASP A 691 19.36 -8.74 -24.96
N ILE A 692 19.63 -7.53 -24.47
CA ILE A 692 20.93 -6.86 -24.64
C ILE A 692 22.01 -7.63 -23.87
N TRP A 693 21.77 -7.93 -22.59
CA TRP A 693 22.72 -8.67 -21.76
C TRP A 693 22.98 -10.09 -22.25
N SER A 694 21.98 -10.79 -22.79
CA SER A 694 22.15 -12.15 -23.32
C SER A 694 23.12 -12.15 -24.52
N ARG A 695 22.97 -11.19 -25.44
CA ARG A 695 23.91 -11.03 -26.57
C ARG A 695 25.32 -10.66 -26.11
N GLU A 696 25.45 -9.74 -25.15
CA GLU A 696 26.76 -9.34 -24.62
C GLU A 696 27.45 -10.46 -23.83
N SER A 697 26.73 -11.17 -22.95
CA SER A 697 27.27 -12.28 -22.17
C SER A 697 27.69 -13.46 -23.05
N HIS A 698 26.99 -13.76 -24.14
CA HIS A 698 27.47 -14.71 -25.16
C HIS A 698 28.78 -14.24 -25.81
N ARG A 699 28.89 -12.95 -26.16
CA ARG A 699 30.14 -12.37 -26.70
C ARG A 699 31.29 -12.51 -25.70
N ILE A 700 31.09 -12.12 -24.43
CA ILE A 700 32.08 -12.23 -23.35
C ILE A 700 32.52 -13.69 -23.18
N ARG A 701 31.59 -14.63 -23.03
CA ARG A 701 31.90 -16.06 -22.90
C ARG A 701 32.70 -16.59 -24.10
N SER A 702 32.33 -16.20 -25.33
CA SER A 702 33.05 -16.63 -26.54
C SER A 702 34.49 -16.08 -26.58
N LEU A 703 34.71 -14.83 -26.13
CA LEU A 703 36.02 -14.20 -26.05
C LEU A 703 36.88 -14.84 -24.96
N THR A 704 36.33 -15.10 -23.77
CA THR A 704 37.04 -15.79 -22.69
C THR A 704 37.45 -17.21 -23.11
N THR A 705 36.57 -17.96 -23.79
CA THR A 705 36.89 -19.29 -24.32
C THR A 705 38.00 -19.22 -25.38
N LYS A 706 37.90 -18.30 -26.36
CA LYS A 706 38.95 -18.10 -27.38
C LYS A 706 40.28 -17.68 -26.75
N ASN A 707 40.27 -16.79 -25.76
CA ASN A 707 41.47 -16.35 -25.06
C ASN A 707 42.12 -17.48 -24.25
N HIS A 708 41.33 -18.34 -23.60
CA HIS A 708 41.89 -19.55 -22.95
C HIS A 708 42.46 -20.54 -23.96
N GLN A 709 41.80 -20.77 -25.10
CA GLN A 709 42.31 -21.61 -26.18
C GLN A 709 43.62 -21.05 -26.76
N LEU A 710 43.72 -19.73 -26.98
CA LEU A 710 44.92 -19.04 -27.45
C LEU A 710 46.05 -19.06 -26.40
N ALA A 711 45.75 -18.85 -25.12
CA ALA A 711 46.73 -18.94 -24.04
C ALA A 711 47.28 -20.37 -23.91
N HIS A 712 46.42 -21.39 -24.01
CA HIS A 712 46.82 -22.80 -24.00
C HIS A 712 47.64 -23.19 -25.24
N ALA A 713 47.27 -22.70 -26.44
CA ALA A 713 48.07 -22.88 -27.65
C ALA A 713 49.46 -22.23 -27.51
N ARG A 714 49.55 -21.01 -26.95
CA ARG A 714 50.82 -20.31 -26.68
C ARG A 714 51.65 -20.95 -25.58
N ALA A 715 51.04 -21.63 -24.61
CA ALA A 715 51.76 -22.41 -23.60
C ALA A 715 52.37 -23.68 -24.23
N ARG A 716 51.61 -24.38 -25.08
CA ARG A 716 52.09 -25.55 -25.82
C ARG A 716 53.24 -25.22 -26.78
N THR A 717 53.17 -24.12 -27.53
CA THR A 717 54.27 -23.72 -28.44
C THR A 717 55.52 -23.19 -27.73
N ARG A 718 55.48 -23.01 -26.40
CA ARG A 718 56.63 -22.59 -25.58
C ARG A 718 57.23 -23.71 -24.72
N GLY A 719 56.80 -24.96 -24.92
CA GLY A 719 57.35 -26.12 -24.20
C GLY A 719 57.09 -26.12 -22.68
N MET A 720 56.20 -25.27 -22.19
CA MET A 720 55.88 -25.20 -20.76
C MET A 720 54.92 -26.32 -20.38
N ALA A 721 55.23 -27.04 -19.30
CA ALA A 721 54.38 -28.10 -18.77
C ALA A 721 53.02 -27.54 -18.33
N THR A 722 51.96 -27.80 -19.11
CA THR A 722 50.60 -27.34 -18.82
C THR A 722 49.94 -28.20 -17.74
N GLY A 723 50.38 -28.03 -16.49
CA GLY A 723 49.59 -28.44 -15.33
C GLY A 723 48.30 -27.63 -15.30
N LEU A 724 47.18 -28.24 -15.71
CA LEU A 724 45.87 -27.60 -15.74
C LEU A 724 45.48 -27.09 -14.34
N PRO A 725 45.30 -25.77 -14.13
CA PRO A 725 44.34 -25.33 -13.14
C PRO A 725 42.98 -25.76 -13.68
N LYS A 726 42.29 -26.67 -12.98
CA LYS A 726 40.89 -26.95 -13.28
C LYS A 726 40.12 -25.63 -13.17
N LEU A 727 39.70 -25.08 -14.30
CA LEU A 727 38.64 -24.07 -14.32
C LEU A 727 37.44 -24.68 -13.60
N LEU A 728 37.16 -24.15 -12.41
CA LEU A 728 35.89 -24.35 -11.71
C LEU A 728 34.78 -23.63 -12.49
N VAL A 729 34.45 -24.18 -13.66
CA VAL A 729 33.10 -24.07 -14.18
C VAL A 729 32.22 -24.74 -13.12
N SER A 730 31.48 -23.92 -12.38
CA SER A 730 30.58 -24.39 -11.31
C SER A 730 29.35 -25.08 -11.91
N GLN A 731 29.55 -26.23 -12.54
CA GLN A 731 28.56 -27.28 -12.68
C GLN A 731 28.89 -28.37 -11.64
N ARG A 732 28.41 -28.21 -10.41
CA ARG A 732 28.34 -29.31 -9.45
C ARG A 732 27.22 -30.28 -9.85
N CYS A 733 27.41 -31.00 -10.95
CA CYS A 733 26.75 -32.28 -11.16
C CYS A 733 27.49 -33.31 -10.30
N ILE A 734 27.10 -33.41 -9.04
CA ILE A 734 27.49 -34.55 -8.21
C ILE A 734 26.77 -35.76 -8.81
N LYS A 735 27.52 -36.74 -9.34
CA LYS A 735 26.95 -38.03 -9.73
C LYS A 735 26.28 -38.64 -8.50
N PRO A 736 25.04 -39.15 -8.58
CA PRO A 736 24.43 -39.83 -7.46
C PRO A 736 25.25 -41.09 -7.14
N THR A 737 25.86 -41.12 -5.95
CA THR A 737 26.38 -42.36 -5.39
C THR A 737 25.18 -43.23 -5.07
N ALA A 738 25.04 -44.37 -5.76
CA ALA A 738 24.03 -45.35 -5.40
C ALA A 738 24.34 -45.90 -4.01
N ILE A 739 23.46 -45.63 -3.05
CA ILE A 739 23.38 -46.37 -1.79
C ILE A 739 22.10 -47.19 -1.91
N ALA A 740 22.25 -48.52 -1.97
CA ALA A 740 21.14 -49.45 -2.00
C ALA A 740 20.38 -49.41 -0.65
N PRO A 741 19.06 -49.65 -0.64
CA PRO A 741 18.28 -49.62 0.59
C PRO A 741 18.42 -50.94 1.34
N ASP A 742 18.67 -50.92 2.65
CA ASP A 742 18.06 -51.92 3.54
C ASP A 742 18.07 -51.59 5.04
N LEU A 743 17.18 -52.30 5.76
CA LEU A 743 17.16 -52.60 7.20
C LEU A 743 16.73 -51.53 8.25
N ARG A 744 15.40 -51.44 8.39
CA ARG A 744 14.60 -51.75 9.60
C ARG A 744 15.01 -51.26 11.02
N HIS A 745 14.01 -50.66 11.67
CA HIS A 745 13.63 -50.71 13.11
C HIS A 745 14.68 -50.58 14.23
N GLY A 746 14.46 -49.60 15.11
CA GLY A 746 15.01 -49.55 16.46
C GLY A 746 14.27 -48.53 17.35
N ILE A 747 13.28 -48.99 18.12
CA ILE A 747 12.66 -48.22 19.21
C ILE A 747 13.56 -48.36 20.45
N LEU A 748 13.89 -47.28 21.17
CA LEU A 748 14.07 -47.31 22.63
C LEU A 748 14.17 -45.92 23.29
N ASN A 749 13.74 -45.86 24.55
CA ASN A 749 13.73 -44.69 25.42
C ASN A 749 14.96 -44.64 26.35
N SER A 750 15.45 -43.44 26.68
CA SER A 750 15.99 -43.06 28.01
C SER A 750 16.19 -41.53 28.04
N LYS A 751 15.45 -40.72 28.82
CA LYS A 751 15.56 -40.45 30.27
C LYS A 751 16.99 -40.15 30.76
N LYS A 752 17.12 -38.94 31.37
CA LYS A 752 17.94 -38.55 32.56
C LYS A 752 19.46 -38.90 32.55
N ASP A 753 20.41 -38.07 32.97
CA ASP A 753 20.53 -37.19 34.15
C ASP A 753 21.34 -35.91 33.76
N GLU A 754 21.18 -34.70 34.33
CA GLU A 754 21.41 -34.22 35.71
C GLU A 754 22.89 -33.94 36.09
N VAL A 755 23.08 -32.77 36.74
CA VAL A 755 24.07 -32.51 37.82
C VAL A 755 25.53 -32.06 37.49
N THR A 756 25.66 -30.73 37.37
CA THR A 756 26.53 -29.84 38.20
C THR A 756 27.99 -29.43 37.88
N ASN A 757 28.21 -28.12 38.12
CA ASN A 757 29.22 -27.48 38.99
C ASN A 757 30.56 -26.89 38.46
N ASN A 758 30.74 -25.62 38.87
CA ASN A 758 31.98 -24.98 39.37
C ASN A 758 33.11 -24.65 38.37
N SER A 759 33.88 -23.55 38.53
CA SER A 759 33.80 -22.39 39.45
C SER A 759 34.91 -21.36 39.12
N ALA A 760 34.81 -20.15 39.68
CA ALA A 760 35.88 -19.15 39.89
C ALA A 760 36.55 -18.52 38.64
N GLU A 761 36.56 -17.20 38.41
CA GLU A 761 36.99 -16.03 39.22
C GLU A 761 38.49 -15.66 39.08
N LEU A 762 38.77 -14.37 39.33
CA LEU A 762 40.07 -13.69 39.44
C LEU A 762 40.79 -13.29 38.11
N ASN A 763 41.41 -12.11 37.99
CA ASN A 763 41.17 -10.81 38.64
C ASN A 763 41.95 -9.68 37.91
N ARG A 764 41.47 -8.42 38.01
CA ARG A 764 42.20 -7.14 37.74
C ARG A 764 42.77 -6.92 36.31
N GLY A 765 42.79 -5.71 35.75
CA GLY A 765 42.32 -4.41 36.21
C GLY A 765 43.33 -3.30 35.88
N MET A 766 42.92 -2.26 35.14
CA MET A 766 43.65 -0.99 35.12
C MET A 766 42.73 0.18 34.74
N ALA A 767 42.73 1.22 35.58
CA ALA A 767 41.98 2.44 35.35
C ALA A 767 42.90 3.54 34.80
N CYS A 768 42.39 4.43 33.95
CA CYS A 768 43.03 5.73 33.73
C CYS A 768 42.00 6.86 33.54
N LYS A 769 42.43 8.10 33.81
CA LYS A 769 41.57 9.18 34.32
C LYS A 769 41.08 10.17 33.24
N ARG A 770 39.85 10.66 33.47
CA ARG A 770 39.32 12.03 33.29
C ARG A 770 39.96 12.94 32.21
N GLY A 771 39.15 13.31 31.22
CA GLY A 771 39.33 14.53 30.41
C GLY A 771 38.07 15.41 30.38
N ARG A 772 38.01 16.49 31.16
CA ARG A 772 36.92 17.50 31.09
C ARG A 772 37.14 18.40 29.86
N ARG A 773 36.12 18.61 29.01
CA ARG A 773 36.00 19.82 28.18
C ARG A 773 34.58 20.39 28.18
N ARG A 774 34.45 21.63 28.66
CA ARG A 774 33.29 22.52 28.47
C ARG A 774 33.36 23.20 27.10
N ARG A 775 32.18 23.55 26.53
CA ARG A 775 31.82 24.63 25.57
C ARG A 775 30.73 24.10 24.63
N ASN A 776 29.72 24.85 24.17
CA ASN A 776 29.17 26.13 24.61
C ASN A 776 27.70 26.18 24.15
N ARG A 777 26.77 26.70 24.96
CA ARG A 777 25.43 27.05 24.46
C ARG A 777 25.55 28.24 23.49
N ARG A 778 24.97 28.14 22.29
CA ARG A 778 24.64 29.31 21.47
C ARG A 778 23.15 29.58 21.56
N SER A 779 22.79 30.60 22.33
CA SER A 779 21.49 31.25 22.28
C SER A 779 21.42 32.14 21.03
N LEU A 780 20.43 31.91 20.17
CA LEU A 780 20.02 32.87 19.15
C LEU A 780 18.80 33.64 19.68
N GLY A 781 19.05 34.80 20.25
CA GLY A 781 17.98 35.74 20.58
C GLY A 781 17.54 36.50 19.33
N TYR A 782 16.27 36.41 18.97
CA TYR A 782 15.69 37.27 17.94
C TYR A 782 15.27 38.60 18.56
N LYS A 783 15.82 39.71 18.03
CA LYS A 783 15.43 41.07 18.42
C LYS A 783 14.00 41.34 17.97
N GLY A 784 13.19 41.91 18.86
CA GLY A 784 11.84 42.38 18.51
C GLY A 784 11.87 43.67 17.69
N TYR A 785 10.80 43.89 16.91
CA TYR A 785 10.43 45.19 16.37
C TYR A 785 9.10 45.64 16.98
N ARG A 786 8.99 46.95 17.26
CA ARG A 786 7.89 47.54 18.05
C ARG A 786 6.65 47.87 17.21
N LYS A 787 5.50 47.72 17.88
CA LYS A 787 4.17 48.30 17.63
C LYS A 787 4.15 49.66 16.92
N ARG A 788 3.27 49.79 15.93
CA ARG A 788 2.14 50.77 15.85
C ARG A 788 0.97 50.05 15.13
N GLY A 789 -0.30 50.16 15.48
CA GLY A 789 -0.94 50.84 16.62
C GLY A 789 -1.97 51.89 16.19
N ARG A 790 -3.24 51.49 15.97
CA ARG A 790 -4.46 52.29 16.23
C ARG A 790 -5.75 51.45 16.09
N ALA A 791 -6.59 51.52 17.12
CA ALA A 791 -8.05 51.31 17.04
C ALA A 791 -8.71 52.63 16.58
N ARG A 792 -10.02 52.84 16.40
CA ARG A 792 -11.30 52.14 16.70
C ARG A 792 -12.17 52.23 15.41
N LEU A 793 -13.25 51.47 15.19
CA LEU A 793 -14.51 51.36 15.93
C LEU A 793 -15.13 49.97 15.72
#